data_AF-A0A0S8EIX5-F1
#
_entry.id   AF-A0A0S8EIX5-F1
#
_cell.length_a   1.000
_cell.length_b   1.000
_cell.length_c   1.000
_cell.angle_alpha   90.00
_cell.angle_beta   90.00
_cell.angle_gamma   90.00
#
_symmetry.space_group_name_H-M   'P 1'
#
loop_
_entity.id
_entity.type
_entity.pdbx_description
1 polymer ?
#
loop_
_entity_poly.entity_id
_entity_poly.type
_entity_poly.pdbx_seq_one_letter_code
_entity_poly.pdbx_strand_id
1 'polypeptide(L)'
;MPTRPLLIVLAILGAVSNPPSALGRAIIVDRHDTDLTALSEAALTRAKADLHIAYGHTSHGSQVTTGMAGLVGFVNARGLGLAYPTDFFEWNNGGTGGALDLHDYFKEGDLGNPDRTTWATRTRDYLDSPANSDVNVVMWSWCGQADTTAANIDLYLGLMTQLEIDYPDVHFVYMTGHVNGCSTTGNLFLRNQQIRDYCLANGKILYDFADIESWDPDGNYYGDKLVTDDCSYDSDGNGTRDRNWAIDWQSSHVEGVDWYDCSSAHSQPLNANRKAYAAWSLWAEIAAETDLARWQAGADDHWENPANWSGGEVPDHDATATFDEPAPRQPMLYGNQSADGVDFRTPGWTVGGGFRLTVGAGGIDSAGAGANTVEAAVAMSENADWTVAADNTLTLAGPADLGGHTLTKKGDGTLTISGSQDHATGSVLAGEAGTVVLNSDAGSDGIPDLTVEVSGGAVHFGATQHLASLRVDSGTCRLAGDGSRTVVAGELLVGLPASVLDLADNNLVVDYTGGASPFGEIVSWVASGFRDGPTGYWDGPGIRSSEAAGHIQSLTALGIIDNSDPNFKIGGLTDLEGEPVSAESVLTAYTWWGDANLDGVVDSNDYDMIDNAWLLWVQEGRVAEGGFRWAVGDFNYDNTLDSNDYDLIDRAWLLSAGAPHGGGAPTPTPEPATLLLLAAAGMLVLGRRPRVT
;
A
#
# COMPACT_ATOMS: atom_id res chain seq x y z
N MET A 1 33.66 -69.02 -7.30
CA MET A 1 32.96 -67.91 -7.97
C MET A 1 31.64 -67.68 -7.26
N PRO A 2 31.48 -66.57 -6.52
CA PRO A 2 30.16 -66.09 -6.15
C PRO A 2 29.83 -64.79 -6.90
N THR A 3 28.54 -64.68 -7.17
CA THR A 3 27.80 -63.65 -7.89
C THR A 3 27.87 -62.29 -7.20
N ARG A 4 28.23 -61.26 -7.96
CA ARG A 4 28.10 -59.83 -7.58
C ARG A 4 26.62 -59.42 -7.64
N PRO A 5 26.04 -58.78 -6.61
CA PRO A 5 24.81 -58.04 -6.78
C PRO A 5 25.13 -56.69 -7.41
N LEU A 6 24.38 -56.39 -8.47
CA LEU A 6 24.35 -55.13 -9.19
C LEU A 6 23.62 -54.11 -8.31
N LEU A 7 24.34 -53.11 -7.78
CA LEU A 7 23.72 -51.96 -7.12
C LEU A 7 23.14 -51.08 -8.23
N ILE A 8 21.82 -51.14 -8.42
CA ILE A 8 21.09 -50.24 -9.31
C ILE A 8 20.96 -48.91 -8.56
N VAL A 9 21.77 -47.93 -8.94
CA VAL A 9 21.50 -46.51 -8.65
C VAL A 9 20.36 -46.12 -9.57
N LEU A 10 19.15 -46.10 -9.02
CA LEU A 10 17.96 -45.63 -9.72
C LEU A 10 18.04 -44.09 -9.75
N ALA A 11 18.46 -43.53 -10.88
CA ALA A 11 18.31 -42.10 -11.16
C ALA A 11 16.81 -41.81 -11.32
N ILE A 12 16.16 -41.37 -10.23
CA ILE A 12 14.82 -40.81 -10.28
C ILE A 12 14.97 -39.36 -10.75
N LEU A 13 14.94 -39.14 -12.06
CA LEU A 13 14.42 -37.88 -12.61
C LEU A 13 12.89 -37.98 -12.61
N GLY A 14 12.31 -37.90 -11.42
CA GLY A 14 10.91 -37.52 -11.25
C GLY A 14 10.92 -36.03 -10.90
N ALA A 15 10.03 -35.24 -11.50
CA ALA A 15 9.72 -33.93 -10.99
C ALA A 15 9.14 -34.13 -9.58
N VAL A 16 10.01 -34.10 -8.58
CA VAL A 16 9.59 -33.96 -7.19
C VAL A 16 9.07 -32.55 -7.11
N SER A 17 7.76 -32.40 -6.99
CA SER A 17 7.20 -31.16 -6.47
C SER A 17 7.86 -30.96 -5.11
N ASN A 18 8.76 -29.99 -4.99
CA ASN A 18 9.29 -29.59 -3.71
C ASN A 18 8.08 -29.25 -2.82
N PRO A 19 8.03 -29.73 -1.56
CA PRO A 19 7.01 -29.26 -0.64
C PRO A 19 7.08 -27.72 -0.57
N PRO A 20 5.95 -27.02 -0.47
CA PRO A 20 5.95 -25.58 -0.22
C PRO A 20 6.82 -25.29 1.01
N SER A 21 7.54 -24.19 0.97
CA SER A 21 8.35 -23.75 2.11
C SER A 21 7.45 -23.60 3.32
N ALA A 22 7.95 -23.98 4.50
CA ALA A 22 7.33 -23.59 5.75
C ALA A 22 7.39 -22.07 5.95
N LEU A 23 8.06 -21.30 5.08
CA LEU A 23 8.02 -19.84 5.09
C LEU A 23 7.02 -19.36 4.04
N GLY A 24 6.14 -18.43 4.43
CA GLY A 24 5.17 -17.86 3.50
C GLY A 24 5.75 -16.86 2.51
N ARG A 25 7.05 -16.54 2.61
CA ARG A 25 7.85 -15.79 1.64
C ARG A 25 9.34 -16.21 1.71
N ALA A 26 10.12 -15.90 0.68
CA ALA A 26 11.58 -15.99 0.78
C ALA A 26 12.12 -14.88 1.69
N ILE A 27 13.06 -15.20 2.58
CA ILE A 27 13.87 -14.22 3.31
C ILE A 27 15.19 -14.10 2.56
N ILE A 28 15.44 -12.96 1.92
CA ILE A 28 16.68 -12.71 1.18
C ILE A 28 17.43 -11.60 1.90
N VAL A 29 18.58 -11.93 2.47
CA VAL A 29 19.46 -10.98 3.14
C VAL A 29 20.66 -10.71 2.24
N ASP A 30 20.72 -9.51 1.68
CA ASP A 30 21.73 -9.10 0.72
C ASP A 30 22.30 -7.70 1.06
N ARG A 31 22.80 -6.95 0.06
CA ARG A 31 23.31 -5.59 0.26
C ARG A 31 22.28 -4.63 0.89
N HIS A 32 20.98 -4.82 0.69
CA HIS A 32 19.94 -3.91 1.18
C HIS A 32 19.73 -4.06 2.69
N ASP A 33 20.14 -5.19 3.25
CA ASP A 33 19.99 -5.54 4.66
C ASP A 33 21.25 -5.20 5.47
N THR A 34 22.14 -4.36 4.91
CA THR A 34 23.38 -3.93 5.57
C THR A 34 23.25 -2.64 6.38
N ASP A 35 22.02 -2.10 6.55
CA ASP A 35 21.75 -0.94 7.39
C ASP A 35 21.33 -1.34 8.81
N LEU A 36 22.29 -1.33 9.73
CA LEU A 36 22.04 -1.63 11.14
C LEU A 36 21.14 -0.60 11.84
N THR A 37 20.98 0.61 11.29
CA THR A 37 20.15 1.67 11.89
C THR A 37 18.65 1.48 11.68
N ALA A 38 18.27 0.64 10.71
CA ALA A 38 16.89 0.27 10.43
C ALA A 38 16.34 -0.80 11.39
N LEU A 39 17.21 -1.52 12.09
CA LEU A 39 16.80 -2.60 13.01
C LEU A 39 16.37 -2.04 14.36
N SER A 40 15.24 -2.52 14.89
CA SER A 40 14.71 -2.10 16.19
C SER A 40 15.30 -2.91 17.35
N GLU A 41 15.43 -2.30 18.52
CA GLU A 41 15.88 -2.97 19.75
C GLU A 41 14.98 -4.17 20.10
N ALA A 42 13.67 -4.05 19.85
CA ALA A 42 12.71 -5.12 20.07
C ALA A 42 12.98 -6.34 19.16
N ALA A 43 13.19 -6.11 17.85
CA ALA A 43 13.48 -7.19 16.91
C ALA A 43 14.78 -7.92 17.27
N LEU A 44 15.82 -7.18 17.65
CA LEU A 44 17.10 -7.75 18.06
C LEU A 44 17.02 -8.50 19.41
N THR A 45 16.24 -7.98 20.35
CA THR A 45 16.01 -8.65 21.65
C THR A 45 15.28 -9.97 21.46
N ARG A 46 14.28 -10.02 20.56
CA ARG A 46 13.59 -11.27 20.18
C ARG A 46 14.56 -12.27 19.56
N ALA A 47 15.32 -11.87 18.55
CA ALA A 47 16.32 -12.74 17.94
C ALA A 47 17.28 -13.37 18.95
N LYS A 48 17.68 -12.62 19.99
CA LYS A 48 18.55 -13.13 21.06
C LYS A 48 17.83 -14.08 22.03
N ALA A 49 16.53 -13.94 22.20
CA ALA A 49 15.73 -14.80 23.07
C ALA A 49 15.37 -16.12 22.39
N ASP A 50 15.06 -16.06 21.08
CA ASP A 50 14.42 -17.16 20.37
C ASP A 50 15.41 -18.02 19.59
N LEU A 51 16.50 -17.44 19.08
CA LEU A 51 17.39 -18.15 18.17
C LEU A 51 18.56 -18.83 18.88
N HIS A 52 18.74 -20.10 18.54
CA HIS A 52 19.86 -20.95 18.90
C HIS A 52 20.54 -21.42 17.61
N ILE A 53 21.63 -20.76 17.25
CA ILE A 53 22.18 -20.82 15.88
C ILE A 53 23.39 -21.74 15.83
N ALA A 54 23.39 -22.69 14.90
CA ALA A 54 24.57 -23.49 14.55
C ALA A 54 25.21 -22.96 13.26
N TYR A 55 26.42 -22.40 13.35
CA TYR A 55 27.13 -21.83 12.21
C TYR A 55 28.41 -22.63 11.87
N GLY A 56 28.38 -23.31 10.73
CA GLY A 56 29.49 -24.13 10.24
C GLY A 56 30.26 -23.42 9.14
N HIS A 57 31.54 -23.14 9.36
CA HIS A 57 32.35 -22.47 8.35
C HIS A 57 33.84 -22.77 8.44
N THR A 58 34.57 -22.29 7.44
CA THR A 58 36.04 -22.22 7.42
C THR A 58 36.48 -20.76 7.17
N SER A 59 37.57 -20.53 6.43
CA SER A 59 38.25 -19.22 6.35
C SER A 59 37.32 -18.06 5.97
N HIS A 60 36.68 -18.07 4.78
CA HIS A 60 35.83 -16.95 4.34
C HIS A 60 34.63 -16.71 5.24
N GLY A 61 33.99 -17.77 5.74
CA GLY A 61 32.82 -17.62 6.61
C GLY A 61 33.14 -16.97 7.97
N SER A 62 34.40 -16.97 8.41
CA SER A 62 34.78 -16.30 9.66
C SER A 62 34.57 -14.80 9.62
N GLN A 63 34.47 -14.19 8.44
CA GLN A 63 34.20 -12.76 8.28
C GLN A 63 32.90 -12.32 8.98
N VAL A 64 31.90 -13.21 9.04
CA VAL A 64 30.63 -12.93 9.73
C VAL A 64 30.87 -12.79 11.23
N THR A 65 31.49 -13.80 11.85
CA THR A 65 31.70 -13.84 13.31
C THR A 65 32.78 -12.86 13.78
N THR A 66 33.84 -12.62 13.00
CA THR A 66 34.85 -11.60 13.34
C THR A 66 34.32 -10.18 13.18
N GLY A 67 33.47 -9.92 12.18
CA GLY A 67 32.72 -8.67 12.06
C GLY A 67 31.80 -8.48 13.25
N MET A 68 30.95 -9.46 13.58
CA MET A 68 30.04 -9.41 14.73
C MET A 68 30.79 -9.18 16.06
N ALA A 69 31.98 -9.76 16.23
CA ALA A 69 32.81 -9.50 17.41
C ALA A 69 33.32 -8.04 17.47
N GLY A 70 33.73 -7.46 16.34
CA GLY A 70 34.12 -6.04 16.28
C GLY A 70 32.94 -5.07 16.49
N LEU A 71 31.75 -5.47 16.02
CA LEU A 71 30.51 -4.68 16.14
C LEU A 71 30.20 -4.28 17.59
N VAL A 72 30.43 -5.19 18.55
CA VAL A 72 30.17 -4.94 19.98
C VAL A 72 30.89 -3.67 20.45
N GLY A 73 32.20 -3.59 20.20
CA GLY A 73 33.01 -2.44 20.57
C GLY A 73 32.61 -1.17 19.82
N PHE A 74 32.29 -1.30 18.55
CA PHE A 74 31.86 -0.19 17.70
C PHE A 74 30.54 0.45 18.17
N VAL A 75 29.52 -0.36 18.46
CA VAL A 75 28.23 0.14 18.97
C VAL A 75 28.37 0.68 20.39
N ASN A 76 29.15 0.02 21.26
CA ASN A 76 29.47 0.55 22.59
C ASN A 76 30.09 1.95 22.53
N ALA A 77 30.88 2.21 21.48
CA ALA A 77 31.49 3.51 21.20
C ALA A 77 30.57 4.50 20.45
N ARG A 78 29.28 4.16 20.23
CA ARG A 78 28.29 4.94 19.49
C ARG A 78 28.58 5.07 17.98
N GLY A 79 29.24 4.07 17.39
CA GLY A 79 29.37 3.95 15.93
C GLY A 79 28.01 4.03 15.22
N LEU A 80 27.97 4.64 14.03
CA LEU A 80 26.75 4.98 13.28
C LEU A 80 25.74 5.86 14.06
N GLY A 81 26.14 6.45 15.19
CA GLY A 81 25.22 7.17 16.08
C GLY A 81 24.28 6.26 16.87
N LEU A 82 24.52 4.95 16.86
CA LEU A 82 23.63 3.96 17.50
C LEU A 82 23.66 4.05 19.03
N ALA A 83 22.48 3.94 19.62
CA ALA A 83 22.24 4.26 21.03
C ALA A 83 21.87 3.05 21.92
N TYR A 84 22.32 1.84 21.59
CA TYR A 84 21.97 0.62 22.32
C TYR A 84 22.59 0.52 23.74
N PRO A 85 22.05 -0.37 24.61
CA PRO A 85 22.71 -0.79 25.85
C PRO A 85 24.13 -1.30 25.61
N THR A 86 24.98 -1.22 26.63
CA THR A 86 26.33 -1.78 26.56
C THR A 86 26.27 -3.28 26.32
N ASP A 87 27.13 -3.77 25.42
CA ASP A 87 27.28 -5.18 25.07
C ASP A 87 26.02 -5.79 24.41
N PHE A 88 25.14 -4.95 23.87
CA PHE A 88 23.86 -5.39 23.29
C PHE A 88 24.03 -6.37 22.11
N PHE A 89 25.08 -6.20 21.30
CA PHE A 89 25.39 -7.07 20.15
C PHE A 89 26.33 -8.23 20.50
N GLU A 90 26.54 -8.53 21.79
CA GLU A 90 27.31 -9.71 22.18
C GLU A 90 26.64 -11.00 21.69
N TRP A 91 27.48 -11.97 21.36
CA TRP A 91 27.09 -13.32 20.99
C TRP A 91 28.06 -14.32 21.64
N ASN A 92 27.55 -15.48 22.04
CA ASN A 92 28.37 -16.59 22.55
C ASN A 92 27.60 -17.91 22.42
N ASN A 93 28.32 -19.03 22.58
CA ASN A 93 27.68 -20.34 22.67
C ASN A 93 26.96 -20.45 24.03
N GLY A 94 25.64 -20.61 23.99
CA GLY A 94 24.72 -20.70 25.10
C GLY A 94 23.99 -19.40 25.48
N GLY A 95 24.11 -18.32 24.69
CA GLY A 95 23.37 -17.06 24.88
C GLY A 95 23.57 -16.38 26.25
N THR A 96 24.65 -16.71 26.95
CA THR A 96 24.86 -16.31 28.34
C THR A 96 25.04 -14.79 28.46
N GLY A 97 24.56 -14.21 29.56
CA GLY A 97 24.60 -12.75 29.76
C GLY A 97 23.57 -11.98 28.93
N GLY A 98 22.61 -12.68 28.29
CA GLY A 98 21.66 -12.07 27.37
C GLY A 98 22.30 -11.77 26.02
N ALA A 99 23.25 -12.57 25.58
CA ALA A 99 23.89 -12.52 24.26
C ALA A 99 23.10 -13.36 23.26
N LEU A 100 23.31 -13.14 21.95
CA LEU A 100 22.79 -14.05 20.92
C LEU A 100 23.45 -15.44 21.07
N ASP A 101 22.64 -16.51 21.06
CA ASP A 101 23.19 -17.86 21.10
C ASP A 101 23.66 -18.32 19.72
N LEU A 102 24.99 -18.37 19.55
CA LEU A 102 25.63 -18.76 18.30
C LEU A 102 26.76 -19.75 18.57
N HIS A 103 26.56 -20.98 18.10
CA HIS A 103 27.49 -22.09 18.15
C HIS A 103 28.45 -22.00 16.96
N ASP A 104 29.47 -21.16 17.13
CA ASP A 104 30.52 -20.98 16.14
C ASP A 104 31.36 -22.26 15.99
N TYR A 105 31.66 -22.67 14.76
CA TYR A 105 32.31 -23.94 14.44
C TYR A 105 31.62 -25.18 15.06
N PHE A 106 30.29 -25.24 15.05
CA PHE A 106 29.54 -26.34 15.68
C PHE A 106 29.97 -27.74 15.22
N LYS A 107 30.44 -27.88 13.97
CA LYS A 107 31.08 -29.07 13.42
C LYS A 107 32.27 -28.70 12.53
N GLU A 108 33.31 -29.54 12.55
CA GLU A 108 34.46 -29.42 11.65
C GLU A 108 34.05 -29.74 10.20
N GLY A 109 34.57 -28.96 9.24
CA GLY A 109 34.44 -29.23 7.81
C GLY A 109 33.94 -28.05 6.98
N ASP A 110 33.69 -28.31 5.71
CA ASP A 110 33.09 -27.36 4.77
C ASP A 110 32.07 -28.07 3.85
N LEU A 111 31.38 -27.30 3.01
CA LEU A 111 30.36 -27.79 2.08
C LEU A 111 30.92 -28.62 0.91
N GLY A 112 32.24 -28.76 0.77
CA GLY A 112 32.90 -29.47 -0.33
C GLY A 112 33.63 -30.76 0.06
N ASN A 113 34.33 -30.78 1.18
CA ASN A 113 35.24 -31.86 1.60
C ASN A 113 34.61 -32.71 2.73
N PRO A 114 34.70 -34.05 2.70
CA PRO A 114 35.38 -34.91 1.71
C PRO A 114 34.64 -35.15 0.39
N ASP A 115 33.32 -35.00 0.36
CA ASP A 115 32.51 -35.54 -0.74
C ASP A 115 31.25 -34.72 -1.08
N ARG A 116 31.16 -33.48 -0.60
CA ARG A 116 29.99 -32.57 -0.75
C ARG A 116 28.69 -33.05 -0.07
N THR A 117 28.71 -34.17 0.64
CA THR A 117 27.53 -34.75 1.29
C THR A 117 27.72 -34.94 2.80
N THR A 118 28.95 -35.16 3.25
CA THR A 118 29.28 -35.44 4.66
C THR A 118 28.85 -34.31 5.61
N TRP A 119 28.89 -33.04 5.18
CA TRP A 119 28.43 -31.91 5.99
C TRP A 119 26.95 -32.07 6.37
N ALA A 120 26.10 -32.58 5.47
CA ALA A 120 24.69 -32.80 5.75
C ALA A 120 24.47 -33.93 6.75
N THR A 121 25.30 -34.97 6.73
CA THR A 121 25.31 -36.00 7.79
C THR A 121 25.76 -35.41 9.13
N ARG A 122 26.81 -34.57 9.13
CA ARG A 122 27.30 -33.90 10.35
C ARG A 122 26.25 -32.98 10.97
N THR A 123 25.44 -32.30 10.15
CA THR A 123 24.29 -31.53 10.61
C THR A 123 23.26 -32.43 11.29
N ARG A 124 22.89 -33.55 10.68
CA ARG A 124 21.96 -34.54 11.29
C ARG A 124 22.48 -35.05 12.63
N ASP A 125 23.73 -35.53 12.66
CA ASP A 125 24.40 -36.01 13.88
C ASP A 125 24.44 -34.95 14.99
N TYR A 126 24.45 -33.67 14.62
CA TYR A 126 24.44 -32.56 15.57
C TYR A 126 23.04 -32.29 16.12
N LEU A 127 22.03 -32.20 15.25
CA LEU A 127 20.64 -31.92 15.63
C LEU A 127 20.00 -33.11 16.36
N ASP A 128 20.37 -34.34 16.02
CA ASP A 128 19.89 -35.56 16.69
C ASP A 128 20.47 -35.75 18.11
N SER A 129 21.49 -34.96 18.47
CA SER A 129 22.08 -34.99 19.81
C SER A 129 21.17 -34.25 20.79
N PRO A 130 20.71 -34.88 21.89
CA PRO A 130 19.86 -34.22 22.89
C PRO A 130 20.49 -33.00 23.57
N ALA A 131 21.80 -32.82 23.45
CA ALA A 131 22.49 -31.64 23.97
C ALA A 131 22.31 -30.38 23.11
N ASN A 132 21.77 -30.51 21.89
CA ASN A 132 21.55 -29.42 20.94
C ASN A 132 20.10 -29.38 20.45
N SER A 133 19.16 -29.90 21.24
CA SER A 133 17.74 -29.98 20.86
C SER A 133 17.04 -28.61 20.83
N ASP A 134 17.71 -27.59 21.34
CA ASP A 134 17.34 -26.19 21.32
C ASP A 134 17.70 -25.48 20.00
N VAL A 135 18.68 -26.02 19.24
CA VAL A 135 19.14 -25.42 17.99
C VAL A 135 18.01 -25.39 16.96
N ASN A 136 17.65 -24.19 16.54
CA ASN A 136 16.55 -23.92 15.61
C ASN A 136 16.98 -23.15 14.35
N VAL A 137 18.26 -22.80 14.22
CA VAL A 137 18.82 -22.24 12.98
C VAL A 137 20.13 -22.94 12.63
N VAL A 138 20.28 -23.34 11.36
CA VAL A 138 21.53 -23.89 10.83
C VAL A 138 21.97 -23.10 9.61
N MET A 139 23.21 -22.60 9.65
CA MET A 139 23.85 -21.92 8.54
C MET A 139 25.20 -22.57 8.24
N TRP A 140 25.47 -22.82 6.96
CA TRP A 140 26.78 -23.28 6.50
C TRP A 140 27.36 -22.28 5.50
N SER A 141 28.65 -21.98 5.65
CA SER A 141 29.35 -21.10 4.74
C SER A 141 30.23 -21.84 3.74
N TRP A 142 30.24 -21.33 2.51
CA TRP A 142 31.20 -21.69 1.49
C TRP A 142 32.55 -21.01 1.76
N CYS A 143 33.63 -21.71 1.41
CA CYS A 143 34.92 -21.09 1.11
C CYS A 143 35.12 -21.19 -0.43
N GLY A 144 36.26 -21.69 -0.92
CA GLY A 144 36.50 -21.84 -2.36
C GLY A 144 35.68 -22.95 -3.05
N GLN A 145 34.89 -23.73 -2.31
CA GLN A 145 34.21 -24.92 -2.83
C GLN A 145 32.95 -24.63 -3.67
N ALA A 146 32.44 -23.38 -3.63
CA ALA A 146 31.29 -22.93 -4.40
C ALA A 146 31.59 -22.77 -5.90
N ASP A 147 32.85 -22.56 -6.29
CA ASP A 147 33.26 -22.51 -7.69
C ASP A 147 33.33 -23.94 -8.25
N THR A 148 32.16 -24.48 -8.54
CA THR A 148 31.98 -25.88 -8.92
C THR A 148 30.92 -26.03 -10.00
N THR A 149 30.65 -27.27 -10.43
CA THR A 149 29.67 -27.55 -11.48
C THR A 149 28.25 -27.30 -11.02
N ALA A 150 27.35 -26.97 -11.95
CA ALA A 150 25.90 -26.83 -11.70
C ALA A 150 25.29 -27.99 -10.88
N ALA A 151 25.63 -29.22 -11.25
CA ALA A 151 25.12 -30.42 -10.57
C ALA A 151 25.56 -30.54 -9.10
N ASN A 152 26.70 -29.93 -8.72
CA ASN A 152 27.14 -29.93 -7.32
C ASN A 152 26.40 -28.87 -6.49
N ILE A 153 25.98 -27.77 -7.12
CA ILE A 153 25.08 -26.81 -6.48
C ILE A 153 23.69 -27.41 -6.37
N ASP A 154 23.18 -28.10 -7.40
CA ASP A 154 21.91 -28.83 -7.30
C ASP A 154 21.93 -29.87 -6.16
N LEU A 155 23.07 -30.55 -5.97
CA LEU A 155 23.27 -31.45 -4.82
C LEU A 155 23.19 -30.71 -3.48
N TYR A 156 23.85 -29.56 -3.34
CA TYR A 156 23.74 -28.72 -2.14
C TYR A 156 22.30 -28.29 -1.87
N LEU A 157 21.61 -27.77 -2.89
CA LEU A 157 20.21 -27.31 -2.78
C LEU A 157 19.28 -28.46 -2.40
N GLY A 158 19.47 -29.64 -2.98
CA GLY A 158 18.71 -30.84 -2.64
C GLY A 158 18.98 -31.34 -1.22
N LEU A 159 20.23 -31.29 -0.74
CA LEU A 159 20.58 -31.67 0.63
C LEU A 159 20.00 -30.70 1.67
N MET A 160 20.06 -29.39 1.41
CA MET A 160 19.43 -28.38 2.27
C MET A 160 17.92 -28.59 2.34
N THR A 161 17.26 -28.81 1.20
CA THR A 161 15.81 -29.09 1.16
C THR A 161 15.46 -30.37 1.91
N GLN A 162 16.30 -31.40 1.83
CA GLN A 162 16.08 -32.62 2.60
C GLN A 162 16.26 -32.37 4.10
N LEU A 163 17.17 -31.49 4.52
CA LEU A 163 17.32 -31.12 5.93
C LEU A 163 16.08 -30.38 6.46
N GLU A 164 15.50 -29.46 5.68
CA GLU A 164 14.23 -28.81 6.04
C GLU A 164 13.09 -29.82 6.22
N ILE A 165 13.04 -30.86 5.37
CA ILE A 165 12.05 -31.94 5.49
C ILE A 165 12.32 -32.79 6.73
N ASP A 166 13.58 -33.09 7.01
CA ASP A 166 13.99 -33.96 8.12
C ASP A 166 13.80 -33.25 9.49
N TYR A 167 13.94 -31.92 9.54
CA TYR A 167 13.86 -31.07 10.74
C TYR A 167 12.96 -29.86 10.50
N PRO A 168 11.63 -30.03 10.51
CA PRO A 168 10.68 -28.97 10.18
C PRO A 168 10.69 -27.78 11.16
N ASP A 169 11.19 -27.99 12.38
CA ASP A 169 11.31 -26.95 13.42
C ASP A 169 12.66 -26.19 13.36
N VAL A 170 13.49 -26.44 12.33
CA VAL A 170 14.80 -25.81 12.16
C VAL A 170 14.84 -25.01 10.86
N HIS A 171 15.23 -23.75 10.95
CA HIS A 171 15.47 -22.89 9.81
C HIS A 171 16.85 -23.15 9.18
N PHE A 172 16.89 -23.48 7.89
CA PHE A 172 18.13 -23.70 7.16
C PHE A 172 18.46 -22.51 6.26
N VAL A 173 19.57 -21.84 6.56
CA VAL A 173 20.03 -20.65 5.82
C VAL A 173 20.89 -21.10 4.64
N TYR A 174 20.39 -20.86 3.43
CA TYR A 174 21.14 -21.00 2.19
C TYR A 174 22.13 -19.85 2.05
N MET A 175 23.24 -20.08 1.36
CA MET A 175 24.29 -19.07 1.24
C MET A 175 24.92 -19.09 -0.14
N THR A 176 25.19 -17.92 -0.72
CA THR A 176 26.04 -17.81 -1.91
C THR A 176 27.52 -17.98 -1.55
N GLY A 177 28.35 -18.36 -2.52
CA GLY A 177 29.81 -18.33 -2.36
C GLY A 177 30.34 -16.90 -2.35
N HIS A 178 31.65 -16.74 -2.19
CA HIS A 178 32.29 -15.44 -2.36
C HIS A 178 32.42 -15.04 -3.85
N VAL A 179 32.83 -13.81 -4.14
CA VAL A 179 33.28 -13.32 -5.45
C VAL A 179 34.73 -13.71 -5.65
N ASN A 180 35.11 -14.13 -6.85
CA ASN A 180 36.48 -14.57 -7.16
C ASN A 180 37.11 -13.83 -8.35
N GLY A 181 36.49 -12.72 -8.75
CA GLY A 181 36.91 -11.91 -9.88
C GLY A 181 36.62 -12.50 -11.25
N CYS A 182 35.69 -13.45 -11.35
CA CYS A 182 35.12 -13.85 -12.63
C CYS A 182 34.12 -12.79 -13.15
N SER A 183 33.84 -12.81 -14.46
CA SER A 183 32.81 -11.97 -15.07
C SER A 183 31.41 -12.42 -14.65
N THR A 184 30.39 -11.63 -15.00
CA THR A 184 28.96 -11.98 -14.85
C THR A 184 28.52 -13.22 -15.67
N THR A 185 29.42 -13.76 -16.49
CA THR A 185 29.23 -15.02 -17.23
C THR A 185 30.16 -16.14 -16.73
N GLY A 186 30.95 -15.86 -15.69
CA GLY A 186 31.89 -16.78 -15.05
C GLY A 186 31.18 -17.84 -14.22
N ASN A 187 31.87 -18.95 -13.97
CA ASN A 187 31.25 -20.13 -13.36
C ASN A 187 30.68 -19.84 -11.96
N LEU A 188 31.47 -19.24 -11.06
CA LEU A 188 31.02 -18.93 -9.69
C LEU A 188 29.86 -17.93 -9.68
N PHE A 189 29.90 -16.89 -10.51
CA PHE A 189 28.76 -15.97 -10.66
C PHE A 189 27.48 -16.72 -11.03
N LEU A 190 27.55 -17.61 -12.02
CA LEU A 190 26.41 -18.42 -12.43
C LEU A 190 25.98 -19.45 -11.36
N ARG A 191 26.89 -19.91 -10.50
CA ARG A 191 26.55 -20.79 -9.37
C ARG A 191 25.85 -20.03 -8.25
N ASN A 192 26.29 -18.82 -7.93
CA ASN A 192 25.61 -17.94 -6.99
C ASN A 192 24.22 -17.57 -7.52
N GLN A 193 24.07 -17.29 -8.81
CA GLN A 193 22.76 -17.04 -9.42
C GLN A 193 21.83 -18.25 -9.33
N GLN A 194 22.33 -19.47 -9.54
CA GLN A 194 21.54 -20.69 -9.37
C GLN A 194 20.98 -20.83 -7.93
N ILE A 195 21.76 -20.47 -6.91
CA ILE A 195 21.32 -20.50 -5.51
C ILE A 195 20.23 -19.43 -5.28
N ARG A 196 20.44 -18.21 -5.77
CA ARG A 196 19.45 -17.10 -5.69
C ARG A 196 18.11 -17.49 -6.32
N ASP A 197 18.16 -17.96 -7.57
CA ASP A 197 16.98 -18.36 -8.33
C ASP A 197 16.21 -19.47 -7.59
N TYR A 198 16.93 -20.44 -7.03
CA TYR A 198 16.32 -21.51 -6.25
C TYR A 198 15.63 -20.97 -4.99
N CYS A 199 16.30 -20.09 -4.24
CA CYS A 199 15.76 -19.55 -2.99
C CYS A 199 14.50 -18.72 -3.23
N LEU A 200 14.53 -17.84 -4.24
CA LEU A 200 13.37 -17.03 -4.63
C LEU A 200 12.20 -17.89 -5.10
N ALA A 201 12.45 -18.87 -5.97
CA ALA A 201 11.40 -19.71 -6.53
C ALA A 201 10.75 -20.65 -5.51
N ASN A 202 11.43 -20.95 -4.39
CA ASN A 202 10.97 -21.93 -3.41
C ASN A 202 10.84 -21.34 -2.00
N GLY A 203 10.79 -20.01 -1.83
CA GLY A 203 10.55 -19.39 -0.52
C GLY A 203 11.62 -19.71 0.53
N LYS A 204 12.91 -19.75 0.17
CA LYS A 204 14.00 -20.12 1.09
C LYS A 204 14.62 -18.91 1.79
N ILE A 205 15.35 -19.18 2.88
CA ILE A 205 16.18 -18.19 3.57
C ILE A 205 17.55 -18.14 2.89
N LEU A 206 17.95 -17.00 2.35
CA LEU A 206 19.22 -16.79 1.69
C LEU A 206 20.03 -15.70 2.40
N TYR A 207 21.27 -16.01 2.72
CA TYR A 207 22.30 -15.04 3.06
C TYR A 207 23.24 -14.85 1.86
N ASP A 208 23.11 -13.73 1.14
CA ASP A 208 23.79 -13.49 -0.13
C ASP A 208 25.16 -12.83 0.05
N PHE A 209 26.11 -13.65 0.49
CA PHE A 209 27.50 -13.25 0.74
C PHE A 209 28.17 -12.57 -0.47
N ALA A 210 27.96 -13.09 -1.68
CA ALA A 210 28.50 -12.51 -2.92
C ALA A 210 27.86 -11.19 -3.29
N ASP A 211 26.56 -11.00 -3.04
CA ASP A 211 25.92 -9.72 -3.31
C ASP A 211 26.44 -8.65 -2.36
N ILE A 212 26.50 -8.94 -1.06
CA ILE A 212 27.03 -8.00 -0.07
C ILE A 212 28.41 -7.47 -0.50
N GLU A 213 29.34 -8.33 -0.89
CA GLU A 213 30.71 -7.89 -1.26
C GLU A 213 30.87 -7.35 -2.69
N SER A 214 29.79 -7.30 -3.47
CA SER A 214 29.77 -6.71 -4.82
C SER A 214 29.40 -5.22 -4.83
N TRP A 215 29.11 -4.64 -3.67
CA TRP A 215 28.69 -3.25 -3.53
C TRP A 215 29.47 -2.53 -2.43
N ASP A 216 29.59 -1.21 -2.51
CA ASP A 216 30.02 -0.38 -1.38
C ASP A 216 28.80 0.19 -0.62
N PRO A 217 29.00 0.80 0.57
CA PRO A 217 27.90 1.43 1.33
C PRO A 217 27.19 2.58 0.61
N ASP A 218 27.78 3.19 -0.41
CA ASP A 218 27.20 4.31 -1.16
C ASP A 218 26.32 3.82 -2.34
N GLY A 219 26.22 2.50 -2.53
CA GLY A 219 25.44 1.90 -3.60
C GLY A 219 26.17 1.78 -4.94
N ASN A 220 27.51 1.82 -4.97
CA ASN A 220 28.28 1.55 -6.18
C ASN A 220 28.46 0.04 -6.40
N TYR A 221 28.22 -0.43 -7.62
CA TYR A 221 28.38 -1.83 -8.01
C TYR A 221 29.77 -2.15 -8.58
N TYR A 222 30.29 -3.33 -8.22
CA TYR A 222 31.61 -3.84 -8.63
C TYR A 222 31.57 -5.27 -9.21
N GLY A 223 30.42 -5.96 -9.19
CA GLY A 223 30.31 -7.34 -9.66
C GLY A 223 30.58 -7.52 -11.17
N ASP A 224 30.49 -6.46 -11.96
CA ASP A 224 30.86 -6.42 -13.38
C ASP A 224 32.32 -5.97 -13.65
N LYS A 225 33.08 -5.64 -12.60
CA LYS A 225 34.46 -5.11 -12.65
C LYS A 225 35.51 -6.12 -12.19
N LEU A 226 35.24 -7.42 -12.39
CA LEU A 226 36.13 -8.52 -12.01
C LEU A 226 36.54 -8.48 -10.53
N VAL A 227 35.62 -8.07 -9.64
CA VAL A 227 35.88 -7.93 -8.19
C VAL A 227 36.26 -9.26 -7.53
N THR A 228 37.36 -9.27 -6.78
CA THR A 228 37.85 -10.42 -5.99
C THR A 228 37.43 -10.34 -4.54
N ASP A 229 37.58 -11.46 -3.83
CA ASP A 229 37.25 -11.63 -2.41
C ASP A 229 38.06 -10.69 -1.50
N ASP A 230 39.23 -10.26 -1.95
CA ASP A 230 40.05 -9.24 -1.28
C ASP A 230 39.58 -7.79 -1.50
N CYS A 231 38.45 -7.61 -2.18
CA CYS A 231 37.85 -6.34 -2.62
C CYS A 231 38.59 -5.63 -3.78
N SER A 232 39.58 -6.27 -4.40
CA SER A 232 40.28 -5.70 -5.56
C SER A 232 39.41 -5.77 -6.82
N TYR A 233 39.41 -4.72 -7.65
CA TYR A 233 38.60 -4.64 -8.87
C TYR A 233 39.33 -3.92 -10.02
N ASP A 234 38.86 -4.15 -11.24
CA ASP A 234 39.35 -3.53 -12.48
C ASP A 234 38.61 -2.20 -12.71
N SER A 235 39.28 -1.08 -12.41
CA SER A 235 38.63 0.23 -12.40
C SER A 235 38.49 0.89 -13.77
N ASP A 236 39.23 0.41 -14.77
CA ASP A 236 39.26 0.96 -16.13
C ASP A 236 38.85 -0.04 -17.22
N GLY A 237 38.55 -1.29 -16.85
CA GLY A 237 38.10 -2.35 -17.75
C GLY A 237 39.22 -2.95 -18.61
N ASN A 238 40.49 -2.79 -18.21
CA ASN A 238 41.63 -3.27 -18.98
C ASN A 238 41.98 -4.76 -18.71
N GLY A 239 41.26 -5.41 -17.79
CA GLY A 239 41.46 -6.79 -17.34
C GLY A 239 42.43 -6.94 -16.15
N THR A 240 42.95 -5.84 -15.61
CA THR A 240 43.87 -5.81 -14.46
C THR A 240 43.18 -5.16 -13.27
N ARG A 241 43.23 -5.81 -12.11
CA ARG A 241 42.72 -5.23 -10.86
C ARG A 241 43.71 -4.23 -10.31
N ASP A 242 43.35 -2.95 -10.35
CA ASP A 242 44.23 -1.82 -10.02
C ASP A 242 43.74 -0.99 -8.83
N ARG A 243 42.54 -1.28 -8.32
CA ARG A 243 41.95 -0.61 -7.15
C ARG A 243 41.31 -1.58 -6.18
N ASN A 244 40.98 -1.10 -4.98
CA ASN A 244 40.30 -1.86 -3.94
C ASN A 244 39.17 -1.01 -3.36
N TRP A 245 37.92 -1.41 -3.60
CA TRP A 245 36.76 -0.57 -3.29
C TRP A 245 36.59 -0.34 -1.80
N ALA A 246 36.91 -1.36 -0.98
CA ALA A 246 36.76 -1.27 0.47
C ALA A 246 37.81 -0.33 1.06
N ILE A 247 39.06 -0.43 0.62
CA ILE A 247 40.13 0.49 1.06
C ILE A 247 39.82 1.93 0.62
N ASP A 248 39.36 2.11 -0.62
CA ASP A 248 38.99 3.43 -1.13
C ASP A 248 37.90 4.06 -0.25
N TRP A 249 36.83 3.32 0.05
CA TRP A 249 35.75 3.79 0.91
C TRP A 249 36.21 4.04 2.36
N GLN A 250 36.98 3.12 2.95
CA GLN A 250 37.54 3.27 4.30
C GLN A 250 38.42 4.53 4.42
N SER A 251 39.17 4.86 3.36
CA SER A 251 40.06 6.03 3.34
C SER A 251 39.32 7.37 3.24
N SER A 252 38.08 7.36 2.73
CA SER A 252 37.22 8.55 2.67
C SER A 252 36.28 8.69 3.87
N HIS A 253 36.25 7.72 4.78
CA HIS A 253 35.34 7.66 5.92
C HIS A 253 36.10 7.53 7.25
N VAL A 254 35.41 7.77 8.36
CA VAL A 254 36.00 7.86 9.71
C VAL A 254 35.87 6.51 10.45
N GLU A 255 37.00 5.89 10.76
CA GLU A 255 37.05 4.71 11.63
C GLU A 255 36.50 5.05 13.03
N GLY A 256 35.68 4.16 13.59
CA GLY A 256 34.96 4.35 14.85
C GLY A 256 33.66 5.14 14.74
N VAL A 257 33.37 5.72 13.57
CA VAL A 257 32.10 6.42 13.29
C VAL A 257 31.33 5.72 12.18
N ASP A 258 31.93 5.57 11.01
CA ASP A 258 31.29 5.02 9.83
C ASP A 258 31.57 3.51 9.66
N TRP A 259 32.73 3.05 10.14
CA TRP A 259 33.19 1.67 10.09
C TRP A 259 34.16 1.36 11.24
N TYR A 260 34.50 0.10 11.48
CA TYR A 260 35.49 -0.33 12.48
C TYR A 260 36.50 -1.34 11.93
N ASP A 261 37.71 -1.35 12.48
CA ASP A 261 38.71 -2.36 12.16
C ASP A 261 38.38 -3.71 12.83
N CYS A 262 38.53 -4.79 12.06
CA CYS A 262 38.33 -6.16 12.52
C CYS A 262 39.12 -7.13 11.61
N SER A 263 39.36 -8.35 12.11
CA SER A 263 39.95 -9.39 11.26
C SER A 263 38.97 -9.78 10.16
N SER A 264 39.44 -9.84 8.91
CA SER A 264 38.62 -10.22 7.75
C SER A 264 39.41 -11.17 6.86
N ALA A 265 39.12 -12.46 6.94
CA ALA A 265 39.89 -13.48 6.22
C ALA A 265 39.73 -13.31 4.71
N HIS A 266 40.85 -13.15 3.99
CA HIS A 266 40.88 -12.92 2.53
C HIS A 266 40.19 -11.65 2.04
N SER A 267 39.77 -10.74 2.94
CA SER A 267 39.01 -9.55 2.59
C SER A 267 39.44 -8.33 3.43
N GLN A 268 38.70 -7.22 3.31
CA GLN A 268 38.94 -6.01 4.10
C GLN A 268 37.97 -5.90 5.29
N PRO A 269 38.32 -5.16 6.36
CA PRO A 269 37.46 -4.98 7.53
C PRO A 269 36.05 -4.49 7.19
N LEU A 270 35.92 -3.50 6.29
CA LEU A 270 34.62 -2.98 5.89
C LEU A 270 33.66 -4.07 5.37
N ASN A 271 34.18 -5.04 4.62
CA ASN A 271 33.36 -6.13 4.08
C ASN A 271 32.85 -7.06 5.20
N ALA A 272 33.68 -7.33 6.22
CA ALA A 272 33.25 -8.07 7.41
C ALA A 272 32.24 -7.28 8.25
N ASN A 273 32.38 -5.95 8.34
CA ASN A 273 31.41 -5.09 9.03
C ASN A 273 30.03 -5.19 8.38
N ARG A 274 29.96 -5.06 7.06
CA ARG A 274 28.70 -5.15 6.30
C ARG A 274 28.06 -6.53 6.44
N LYS A 275 28.86 -7.60 6.44
CA LYS A 275 28.38 -8.96 6.70
C LYS A 275 27.87 -9.13 8.12
N ALA A 276 28.50 -8.50 9.11
CA ALA A 276 27.97 -8.50 10.47
C ALA A 276 26.61 -7.80 10.55
N TYR A 277 26.43 -6.67 9.87
CA TYR A 277 25.16 -5.95 9.84
C TYR A 277 24.06 -6.81 9.20
N ALA A 278 24.33 -7.36 8.02
CA ALA A 278 23.42 -8.29 7.34
C ALA A 278 23.09 -9.53 8.18
N ALA A 279 24.06 -10.08 8.93
CA ALA A 279 23.79 -11.22 9.80
C ALA A 279 22.79 -10.87 10.90
N TRP A 280 22.88 -9.68 11.51
CA TRP A 280 21.89 -9.24 12.49
C TRP A 280 20.50 -9.00 11.87
N SER A 281 20.44 -8.50 10.63
CA SER A 281 19.17 -8.42 9.87
C SER A 281 18.58 -9.80 9.63
N LEU A 282 19.41 -10.79 9.25
CA LEU A 282 18.99 -12.18 9.10
C LEU A 282 18.39 -12.75 10.38
N TRP A 283 19.05 -12.55 11.52
CA TRP A 283 18.56 -13.04 12.80
C TRP A 283 17.23 -12.39 13.19
N ALA A 284 17.09 -11.08 12.98
CA ALA A 284 15.83 -10.38 13.22
C ALA A 284 14.68 -10.91 12.33
N GLU A 285 14.94 -11.14 11.04
CA GLU A 285 13.95 -11.67 10.08
C GLU A 285 13.55 -13.11 10.39
N ILE A 286 14.51 -13.98 10.75
CA ILE A 286 14.19 -15.37 11.12
C ILE A 286 13.37 -15.40 12.41
N ALA A 287 13.74 -14.61 13.41
CA ALA A 287 13.01 -14.53 14.68
C ALA A 287 11.56 -14.04 14.48
N ALA A 288 11.33 -13.16 13.51
CA ALA A 288 9.98 -12.72 13.15
C ALA A 288 9.12 -13.85 12.55
N GLU A 289 9.71 -14.84 11.86
CA GLU A 289 8.97 -15.99 11.31
C GLU A 289 8.72 -17.10 12.33
N THR A 290 9.56 -17.22 13.37
CA THR A 290 9.39 -18.22 14.44
C THR A 290 8.20 -17.94 15.36
N ASP A 291 7.73 -16.68 15.41
CA ASP A 291 6.69 -16.20 16.33
C ASP A 291 5.31 -16.07 15.66
N LEU A 292 5.18 -16.48 14.40
CA LEU A 292 3.90 -16.39 13.71
C LEU A 292 2.93 -17.41 14.28
N ALA A 293 1.83 -16.91 14.84
CA ALA A 293 0.68 -17.72 15.20
C ALA A 293 -0.06 -18.10 13.91
N ARG A 294 0.26 -19.27 13.35
CA ARG A 294 -0.31 -19.76 12.09
C ARG A 294 -1.56 -20.58 12.33
N TRP A 295 -2.60 -20.29 11.57
CA TRP A 295 -3.85 -21.03 11.66
C TRP A 295 -3.72 -22.45 11.08
N GLN A 296 -3.90 -23.45 11.92
CA GLN A 296 -3.82 -24.88 11.57
C GLN A 296 -5.16 -25.60 11.67
N ALA A 297 -6.23 -24.94 12.14
CA ALA A 297 -7.58 -25.50 12.30
C ALA A 297 -7.61 -26.85 13.06
N GLY A 298 -6.77 -26.99 14.10
CA GLY A 298 -6.49 -28.27 14.75
C GLY A 298 -7.68 -28.93 15.45
N ALA A 299 -8.53 -28.16 16.14
CA ALA A 299 -9.65 -28.67 16.94
C ALA A 299 -11.03 -28.29 16.37
N ASP A 300 -11.25 -27.01 16.11
CA ASP A 300 -12.53 -26.42 15.69
C ASP A 300 -12.27 -25.16 14.84
N ASP A 301 -13.27 -24.28 14.69
CA ASP A 301 -13.16 -23.01 13.99
C ASP A 301 -12.94 -21.81 14.93
N HIS A 302 -12.77 -22.03 16.24
CA HIS A 302 -12.69 -20.93 17.21
C HIS A 302 -11.31 -20.26 17.19
N TRP A 303 -11.26 -18.95 16.95
CA TRP A 303 -10.02 -18.17 17.06
C TRP A 303 -9.37 -18.35 18.44
N GLU A 304 -10.18 -18.44 19.49
CA GLU A 304 -9.73 -18.46 20.89
C GLU A 304 -9.15 -19.79 21.34
N ASN A 305 -9.23 -20.82 20.51
CA ASN A 305 -8.76 -22.15 20.86
C ASN A 305 -7.27 -22.26 20.50
N PRO A 306 -6.35 -22.37 21.48
CA PRO A 306 -4.93 -22.42 21.19
C PRO A 306 -4.52 -23.64 20.35
N ALA A 307 -5.32 -24.72 20.37
CA ALA A 307 -5.08 -25.90 19.53
C ALA A 307 -5.28 -25.63 18.02
N ASN A 308 -5.83 -24.48 17.63
CA ASN A 308 -5.97 -24.07 16.24
C ASN A 308 -4.76 -23.27 15.72
N TRP A 309 -3.78 -22.96 16.56
CA TRP A 309 -2.61 -22.15 16.22
C TRP A 309 -1.31 -22.94 16.36
N SER A 310 -0.32 -22.66 15.50
CA SER A 310 1.04 -23.18 15.68
C SER A 310 1.59 -22.76 17.04
N GLY A 311 2.37 -23.63 17.68
CA GLY A 311 2.91 -23.39 19.03
C GLY A 311 1.89 -23.52 20.17
N GLY A 312 0.58 -23.56 19.86
CA GLY A 312 -0.45 -23.64 20.88
C GLY A 312 -0.74 -22.30 21.56
N GLU A 313 -0.43 -21.18 20.91
CA GLU A 313 -0.65 -19.83 21.41
C GLU A 313 -1.62 -19.07 20.50
N VAL A 314 -2.63 -18.44 21.08
CA VAL A 314 -3.60 -17.63 20.35
C VAL A 314 -2.96 -16.27 20.10
N PRO A 315 -2.93 -15.77 18.84
CA PRO A 315 -2.37 -14.45 18.56
C PRO A 315 -3.08 -13.39 19.41
N ASP A 316 -2.29 -12.51 19.99
CA ASP A 316 -2.70 -11.36 20.79
C ASP A 316 -2.06 -10.07 20.23
N HIS A 317 -2.18 -8.96 20.96
CA HIS A 317 -1.72 -7.65 20.50
C HIS A 317 -0.22 -7.59 20.12
N ASP A 318 0.62 -8.54 20.54
CA ASP A 318 2.04 -8.56 20.21
C ASP A 318 2.39 -9.54 19.08
N ALA A 319 1.41 -10.29 18.55
CA ALA A 319 1.62 -11.35 17.57
C ALA A 319 0.75 -11.21 16.31
N THR A 320 1.32 -11.61 15.17
CA THR A 320 0.61 -11.63 13.89
C THR A 320 -0.09 -12.97 13.69
N ALA A 321 -1.40 -12.91 13.41
CA ALA A 321 -2.18 -14.06 12.99
C ALA A 321 -1.94 -14.36 11.51
N THR A 322 -1.39 -15.53 11.19
CA THR A 322 -0.97 -15.89 9.84
C THR A 322 -1.86 -16.97 9.22
N PHE A 323 -2.21 -16.78 7.95
CA PHE A 323 -3.05 -17.65 7.15
C PHE A 323 -2.36 -18.03 5.84
N ASP A 324 -1.63 -19.15 5.84
CA ASP A 324 -0.66 -19.48 4.78
C ASP A 324 -0.90 -20.82 4.06
N GLU A 325 -1.73 -21.71 4.59
CA GLU A 325 -2.06 -23.00 3.96
C GLU A 325 -3.57 -23.28 3.93
N PRO A 326 -4.14 -23.96 2.91
CA PRO A 326 -5.56 -24.26 2.85
C PRO A 326 -6.05 -25.01 4.11
N ALA A 327 -6.77 -24.33 4.99
CA ALA A 327 -7.33 -24.96 6.18
C ALA A 327 -8.72 -25.56 5.91
N PRO A 328 -9.07 -26.69 6.55
CA PRO A 328 -10.41 -27.28 6.44
C PRO A 328 -11.49 -26.42 7.09
N ARG A 329 -11.13 -25.44 7.94
CA ARG A 329 -12.05 -24.56 8.66
C ARG A 329 -11.53 -23.13 8.62
N GLN A 330 -12.47 -22.22 8.40
CA GLN A 330 -12.25 -20.78 8.46
C GLN A 330 -12.32 -20.31 9.92
N PRO A 331 -11.46 -19.37 10.36
CA PRO A 331 -11.48 -18.86 11.73
C PRO A 331 -12.74 -18.05 12.03
N MET A 332 -13.32 -18.28 13.21
CA MET A 332 -14.53 -17.63 13.74
C MET A 332 -14.24 -17.09 15.13
N LEU A 333 -14.54 -15.81 15.35
CA LEU A 333 -14.46 -15.17 16.67
C LEU A 333 -15.74 -15.43 17.46
N TYR A 334 -15.60 -15.99 18.66
CA TYR A 334 -16.65 -16.19 19.65
C TYR A 334 -16.44 -15.33 20.92
N GLY A 335 -15.39 -14.51 20.94
CA GLY A 335 -15.13 -13.42 21.86
C GLY A 335 -14.31 -12.32 21.17
N ASN A 336 -14.16 -11.16 21.82
CA ASN A 336 -13.28 -10.12 21.30
C ASN A 336 -11.82 -10.58 21.35
N GLN A 337 -11.12 -10.44 20.23
CA GLN A 337 -9.72 -10.83 20.06
C GLN A 337 -8.86 -9.63 19.70
N SER A 338 -7.56 -9.78 19.87
CA SER A 338 -6.56 -8.83 19.38
C SER A 338 -5.47 -9.56 18.62
N ALA A 339 -4.85 -8.91 17.65
CA ALA A 339 -3.62 -9.33 17.00
C ALA A 339 -2.75 -8.08 16.77
N ASP A 340 -1.41 -8.18 16.72
CA ASP A 340 -0.60 -7.08 16.16
C ASP A 340 -0.95 -6.89 14.69
N GLY A 341 -1.03 -8.00 13.95
CA GLY A 341 -1.38 -8.01 12.54
C GLY A 341 -2.18 -9.26 12.12
N VAL A 342 -2.73 -9.20 10.93
CA VAL A 342 -3.33 -10.34 10.23
C VAL A 342 -2.68 -10.45 8.86
N ASP A 343 -2.08 -11.60 8.57
CA ASP A 343 -1.36 -11.85 7.31
C ASP A 343 -2.00 -13.00 6.55
N PHE A 344 -2.78 -12.66 5.51
CA PHE A 344 -3.29 -13.64 4.55
C PHE A 344 -2.28 -13.90 3.45
N ARG A 345 -1.47 -14.96 3.59
CA ARG A 345 -0.43 -15.31 2.60
C ARG A 345 -0.97 -16.05 1.39
N THR A 346 -2.17 -16.62 1.51
CA THR A 346 -2.92 -17.26 0.41
C THR A 346 -4.33 -16.67 0.30
N PRO A 347 -5.02 -16.82 -0.85
CA PRO A 347 -6.40 -16.35 -1.00
C PRO A 347 -7.41 -17.38 -0.47
N GLY A 348 -8.65 -16.92 -0.25
CA GLY A 348 -9.81 -17.75 0.09
C GLY A 348 -10.13 -17.82 1.58
N TRP A 349 -9.56 -16.92 2.38
CA TRP A 349 -9.82 -16.85 3.81
C TRP A 349 -11.02 -15.99 4.16
N THR A 350 -11.70 -16.38 5.23
CA THR A 350 -12.77 -15.63 5.86
C THR A 350 -12.54 -15.64 7.37
N VAL A 351 -12.24 -14.48 7.94
CA VAL A 351 -12.23 -14.28 9.40
C VAL A 351 -13.61 -13.80 9.82
N GLY A 352 -14.40 -14.72 10.37
CA GLY A 352 -15.80 -14.46 10.72
C GLY A 352 -16.06 -14.34 12.21
N GLY A 353 -17.34 -14.33 12.57
CA GLY A 353 -17.81 -14.22 13.95
C GLY A 353 -18.45 -12.87 14.27
N GLY A 354 -19.24 -12.82 15.35
CA GLY A 354 -20.01 -11.63 15.75
C GLY A 354 -19.27 -10.68 16.69
N PHE A 355 -17.95 -10.83 16.81
CA PHE A 355 -17.11 -10.13 17.78
C PHE A 355 -16.04 -9.28 17.10
N ARG A 356 -15.36 -8.45 17.89
CA ARG A 356 -14.34 -7.52 17.41
C ARG A 356 -12.96 -8.18 17.37
N LEU A 357 -12.25 -7.99 16.26
CA LEU A 357 -10.82 -8.17 16.13
C LEU A 357 -10.14 -6.79 16.19
N THR A 358 -9.36 -6.56 17.24
CA THR A 358 -8.51 -5.37 17.34
C THR A 358 -7.16 -5.65 16.70
N VAL A 359 -6.72 -4.81 15.77
CA VAL A 359 -5.47 -4.96 15.03
C VAL A 359 -4.50 -3.84 15.42
N GLY A 360 -3.26 -4.22 15.72
CA GLY A 360 -2.15 -3.34 16.07
C GLY A 360 -1.45 -2.72 14.86
N ALA A 361 -0.16 -2.43 15.02
CA ALA A 361 0.66 -1.75 14.01
C ALA A 361 0.98 -2.67 12.83
N GLY A 362 0.90 -3.99 13.01
CA GLY A 362 1.07 -5.01 11.97
C GLY A 362 -0.03 -4.99 10.88
N GLY A 363 -1.18 -4.37 11.14
CA GLY A 363 -2.22 -4.14 10.12
C GLY A 363 -2.86 -5.42 9.55
N ILE A 364 -3.48 -5.32 8.38
CA ILE A 364 -4.01 -6.49 7.65
C ILE A 364 -3.40 -6.54 6.25
N ASP A 365 -2.57 -7.55 6.03
CA ASP A 365 -1.91 -7.83 4.77
C ASP A 365 -2.60 -8.99 4.03
N SER A 366 -2.62 -8.90 2.70
CA SER A 366 -3.24 -9.90 1.84
C SER A 366 -2.42 -10.12 0.58
N ALA A 367 -1.68 -11.24 0.56
CA ALA A 367 -0.78 -11.66 -0.50
C ALA A 367 -1.41 -12.67 -1.48
N GLY A 368 -0.76 -12.85 -2.63
CA GLY A 368 -1.20 -13.73 -3.71
C GLY A 368 -2.44 -13.24 -4.47
N ALA A 369 -2.69 -13.72 -5.68
CA ALA A 369 -3.87 -13.34 -6.46
C ALA A 369 -5.13 -14.04 -5.92
N GLY A 370 -6.24 -13.31 -5.74
CA GLY A 370 -7.50 -13.87 -5.26
C GLY A 370 -8.30 -12.91 -4.38
N ALA A 371 -8.94 -13.43 -3.33
CA ALA A 371 -9.72 -12.61 -2.40
C ALA A 371 -9.70 -13.18 -0.98
N ASN A 372 -9.69 -12.30 0.00
CA ASN A 372 -9.82 -12.60 1.43
C ASN A 372 -10.88 -11.69 2.05
N THR A 373 -11.57 -12.16 3.08
CA THR A 373 -12.68 -11.43 3.72
C THR A 373 -12.54 -11.44 5.23
N VAL A 374 -12.81 -10.30 5.85
CA VAL A 374 -12.99 -10.18 7.29
C VAL A 374 -14.44 -9.78 7.53
N GLU A 375 -15.25 -10.73 7.99
CA GLU A 375 -16.65 -10.52 8.37
C GLU A 375 -16.79 -10.11 9.84
N ALA A 376 -15.79 -10.41 10.67
CA ALA A 376 -15.70 -9.90 12.03
C ALA A 376 -15.61 -8.36 12.04
N ALA A 377 -16.03 -7.73 13.13
CA ALA A 377 -15.82 -6.29 13.29
C ALA A 377 -14.32 -6.01 13.46
N VAL A 378 -13.78 -5.04 12.75
CA VAL A 378 -12.37 -4.66 12.82
C VAL A 378 -12.22 -3.32 13.52
N ALA A 379 -11.26 -3.25 14.43
CA ALA A 379 -10.85 -2.02 15.09
C ALA A 379 -9.33 -1.86 15.03
N MET A 380 -8.84 -0.66 14.78
CA MET A 380 -7.41 -0.36 14.90
C MET A 380 -7.07 0.17 16.30
N SER A 381 -5.92 -0.24 16.83
CA SER A 381 -5.37 0.32 18.07
C SER A 381 -4.14 1.20 17.87
N GLU A 382 -3.57 1.16 16.66
CA GLU A 382 -2.38 1.92 16.26
C GLU A 382 -2.47 2.32 14.78
N ASN A 383 -1.57 3.21 14.35
CA ASN A 383 -1.40 3.47 12.93
C ASN A 383 -0.78 2.24 12.27
N ALA A 384 -1.27 1.84 11.09
CA ALA A 384 -0.80 0.64 10.42
C ALA A 384 -0.79 0.79 8.90
N ASP A 385 0.19 0.15 8.27
CA ASP A 385 0.21 -0.09 6.84
C ASP A 385 -0.58 -1.37 6.53
N TRP A 386 -1.43 -1.33 5.51
CA TRP A 386 -2.18 -2.50 5.04
C TRP A 386 -1.85 -2.73 3.57
N THR A 387 -1.19 -3.85 3.28
CA THR A 387 -0.69 -4.19 1.94
C THR A 387 -1.57 -5.24 1.29
N VAL A 388 -2.22 -4.86 0.19
CA VAL A 388 -2.97 -5.80 -0.64
C VAL A 388 -2.22 -5.99 -1.96
N ALA A 389 -1.77 -7.22 -2.21
CA ALA A 389 -1.00 -7.56 -3.40
C ALA A 389 -1.81 -7.38 -4.70
N ALA A 390 -1.11 -7.20 -5.82
CA ALA A 390 -1.73 -7.13 -7.14
C ALA A 390 -2.65 -8.33 -7.40
N ASP A 391 -3.77 -8.08 -8.09
CA ASP A 391 -4.82 -9.08 -8.38
C ASP A 391 -5.47 -9.71 -7.13
N ASN A 392 -5.28 -9.13 -5.93
CA ASN A 392 -5.98 -9.49 -4.71
C ASN A 392 -7.05 -8.46 -4.32
N THR A 393 -8.11 -8.93 -3.67
CA THR A 393 -9.11 -8.11 -2.99
C THR A 393 -9.24 -8.51 -1.51
N LEU A 394 -8.91 -7.59 -0.61
CA LEU A 394 -9.23 -7.70 0.81
C LEU A 394 -10.58 -7.00 1.07
N THR A 395 -11.56 -7.72 1.61
CA THR A 395 -12.89 -7.16 1.92
C THR A 395 -13.14 -7.11 3.43
N LEU A 396 -13.37 -5.92 3.96
CA LEU A 396 -13.96 -5.71 5.29
C LEU A 396 -15.48 -5.70 5.14
N ALA A 397 -16.09 -6.85 5.40
CA ALA A 397 -17.55 -7.04 5.35
C ALA A 397 -18.21 -6.76 6.70
N GLY A 398 -17.47 -6.92 7.81
CA GLY A 398 -17.90 -6.53 9.15
C GLY A 398 -17.70 -5.03 9.43
N PRO A 399 -18.23 -4.52 10.55
CA PRO A 399 -18.04 -3.13 10.95
C PRO A 399 -16.56 -2.72 11.01
N ALA A 400 -16.23 -1.52 10.54
CA ALA A 400 -14.86 -1.00 10.54
C ALA A 400 -14.75 0.27 11.39
N ASP A 401 -13.75 0.30 12.26
CA ASP A 401 -13.45 1.41 13.18
C ASP A 401 -11.94 1.65 13.17
N LEU A 402 -11.51 2.87 12.83
CA LEU A 402 -10.08 3.21 12.76
C LEU A 402 -9.58 3.78 14.10
N GLY A 403 -10.44 3.98 15.09
CA GLY A 403 -10.04 4.35 16.45
C GLY A 403 -9.34 5.70 16.61
N GLY A 404 -9.35 6.57 15.59
CA GLY A 404 -8.56 7.81 15.57
C GLY A 404 -7.14 7.63 15.03
N HIS A 405 -6.87 6.50 14.36
CA HIS A 405 -5.59 6.13 13.78
C HIS A 405 -5.57 6.26 12.25
N THR A 406 -4.37 6.18 11.68
CA THR A 406 -4.13 6.19 10.24
C THR A 406 -4.00 4.78 9.70
N LEU A 407 -4.86 4.41 8.75
CA LEU A 407 -4.70 3.25 7.87
C LEU A 407 -4.08 3.71 6.56
N THR A 408 -2.87 3.24 6.27
CA THR A 408 -2.19 3.49 5.00
C THR A 408 -2.32 2.28 4.09
N LYS A 409 -3.14 2.38 3.04
CA LYS A 409 -3.33 1.33 2.05
C LYS A 409 -2.17 1.32 1.03
N LYS A 410 -1.43 0.21 1.02
CA LYS A 410 -0.30 -0.08 0.12
C LYS A 410 -0.60 -1.29 -0.79
N GLY A 411 0.29 -1.51 -1.76
CA GLY A 411 0.17 -2.57 -2.76
C GLY A 411 -0.90 -2.31 -3.83
N ASP A 412 -0.73 -2.92 -5.00
CA ASP A 412 -1.54 -2.63 -6.19
C ASP A 412 -2.96 -3.25 -6.17
N GLY A 413 -3.28 -4.06 -5.16
CA GLY A 413 -4.58 -4.70 -5.00
C GLY A 413 -5.68 -3.79 -4.44
N THR A 414 -6.85 -4.38 -4.24
CA THR A 414 -8.07 -3.67 -3.81
C THR A 414 -8.37 -3.90 -2.33
N LEU A 415 -8.53 -2.83 -1.55
CA LEU A 415 -9.19 -2.87 -0.23
C LEU A 415 -10.64 -2.43 -0.40
N THR A 416 -11.59 -3.27 -0.01
CA THR A 416 -13.03 -2.96 -0.05
C THR A 416 -13.60 -2.90 1.35
N ILE A 417 -14.20 -1.77 1.73
CA ILE A 417 -14.96 -1.62 2.98
C ILE A 417 -16.43 -1.60 2.63
N SER A 418 -17.18 -2.60 3.10
CA SER A 418 -18.63 -2.74 2.86
C SER A 418 -19.44 -2.86 4.14
N GLY A 419 -18.81 -3.15 5.27
CA GLY A 419 -19.48 -3.10 6.58
C GLY A 419 -19.67 -1.68 7.08
N SER A 420 -20.53 -1.50 8.10
CA SER A 420 -20.79 -0.18 8.69
C SER A 420 -19.51 0.46 9.22
N GLN A 421 -19.40 1.78 9.09
CA GLN A 421 -18.24 2.54 9.54
C GLN A 421 -18.61 3.44 10.71
N ASP A 422 -17.84 3.37 11.80
CA ASP A 422 -18.00 4.18 13.01
C ASP A 422 -16.60 4.58 13.49
N HIS A 423 -16.05 5.60 12.84
CA HIS A 423 -14.67 6.04 13.06
C HIS A 423 -14.61 7.13 14.13
N ALA A 424 -13.59 7.10 14.99
CA ALA A 424 -13.35 8.18 15.95
C ALA A 424 -12.63 9.37 15.29
N THR A 425 -12.81 10.58 15.85
CA THR A 425 -12.10 11.79 15.43
C THR A 425 -10.60 11.58 15.30
N GLY A 426 -10.02 12.05 14.18
CA GLY A 426 -8.61 11.89 13.86
C GLY A 426 -8.29 10.65 13.02
N SER A 427 -9.31 9.84 12.68
CA SER A 427 -9.16 8.69 11.80
C SER A 427 -8.80 9.14 10.38
N VAL A 428 -7.80 8.49 9.79
CA VAL A 428 -7.33 8.77 8.43
C VAL A 428 -7.26 7.48 7.62
N LEU A 429 -7.85 7.48 6.42
CA LEU A 429 -7.69 6.44 5.41
C LEU A 429 -6.88 7.00 4.24
N ALA A 430 -5.61 6.60 4.15
CA ALA A 430 -4.67 7.06 3.13
C ALA A 430 -4.46 6.01 2.03
N GLY A 431 -4.85 6.32 0.79
CA GLY A 431 -4.68 5.48 -0.40
C GLY A 431 -3.39 5.80 -1.17
N GLU A 432 -2.27 5.17 -0.80
CA GLU A 432 -0.97 5.37 -1.46
C GLU A 432 -0.82 4.55 -2.74
N ALA A 433 -1.38 3.34 -2.79
CA ALA A 433 -1.31 2.45 -3.96
C ALA A 433 -2.55 1.56 -4.11
N GLY A 434 -2.73 1.04 -5.33
CA GLY A 434 -3.86 0.18 -5.67
C GLY A 434 -5.20 0.92 -5.60
N THR A 435 -6.25 0.24 -5.13
CA THR A 435 -7.60 0.80 -5.04
C THR A 435 -8.19 0.61 -3.63
N VAL A 436 -8.83 1.65 -3.11
CA VAL A 436 -9.76 1.58 -1.97
C VAL A 436 -11.17 1.74 -2.49
N VAL A 437 -12.10 0.92 -2.01
CA VAL A 437 -13.53 1.01 -2.34
C VAL A 437 -14.34 1.15 -1.06
N LEU A 438 -15.07 2.25 -0.91
CA LEU A 438 -16.01 2.46 0.20
C LEU A 438 -17.45 2.25 -0.30
N ASN A 439 -18.04 1.10 0.03
CA ASN A 439 -19.41 0.74 -0.34
C ASN A 439 -20.44 1.06 0.77
N SER A 440 -19.98 1.62 1.88
CA SER A 440 -20.75 2.07 3.03
C SER A 440 -20.41 3.54 3.30
N ASP A 441 -21.33 4.28 3.90
CA ASP A 441 -21.09 5.66 4.33
C ASP A 441 -20.17 5.69 5.56
N ALA A 442 -19.13 6.52 5.55
CA ALA A 442 -18.15 6.68 6.62
C ALA A 442 -18.61 7.55 7.80
N GLY A 443 -19.76 8.22 7.70
CA GLY A 443 -20.28 9.13 8.74
C GLY A 443 -21.79 9.04 8.98
N SER A 444 -22.42 7.88 8.71
CA SER A 444 -23.88 7.71 8.69
C SER A 444 -24.63 8.05 9.99
N ASP A 445 -23.94 8.17 11.14
CA ASP A 445 -24.51 8.62 12.41
C ASP A 445 -24.47 10.16 12.60
N GLY A 446 -24.16 10.90 11.54
CA GLY A 446 -24.14 12.36 11.52
C GLY A 446 -22.87 12.99 12.11
N ILE A 447 -21.83 12.19 12.35
CA ILE A 447 -20.51 12.67 12.79
C ILE A 447 -19.49 12.25 11.71
N PRO A 448 -19.11 13.17 10.82
CA PRO A 448 -18.12 12.90 9.79
C PRO A 448 -16.71 13.00 10.37
N ASP A 449 -16.19 11.91 10.92
CA ASP A 449 -14.88 11.87 11.61
C ASP A 449 -13.72 11.36 10.74
N LEU A 450 -14.02 10.70 9.62
CA LEU A 450 -13.01 10.12 8.72
C LEU A 450 -12.42 11.17 7.78
N THR A 451 -11.10 11.27 7.74
CA THR A 451 -10.37 11.91 6.65
C THR A 451 -9.97 10.87 5.61
N VAL A 452 -10.25 11.14 4.34
CA VAL A 452 -9.80 10.31 3.21
C VAL A 452 -8.71 11.05 2.45
N GLU A 453 -7.54 10.43 2.31
CA GLU A 453 -6.40 10.97 1.58
C GLU A 453 -6.06 10.09 0.38
N VAL A 454 -5.87 10.69 -0.80
CA VAL A 454 -5.41 10.01 -2.02
C VAL A 454 -4.04 10.58 -2.38
N SER A 455 -3.00 9.75 -2.22
CA SER A 455 -1.59 10.16 -2.33
C SER A 455 -0.81 9.36 -3.38
N GLY A 456 -1.50 8.58 -4.20
CA GLY A 456 -0.93 7.87 -5.36
C GLY A 456 -1.86 6.81 -5.95
N GLY A 457 -2.74 6.23 -5.13
CA GLY A 457 -3.70 5.21 -5.54
C GLY A 457 -5.01 5.76 -6.11
N ALA A 458 -6.03 4.90 -6.10
CA ALA A 458 -7.41 5.26 -6.43
C ALA A 458 -8.35 5.03 -5.23
N VAL A 459 -9.32 5.93 -5.04
CA VAL A 459 -10.42 5.75 -4.08
C VAL A 459 -11.74 5.81 -4.83
N HIS A 460 -12.59 4.79 -4.65
CA HIS A 460 -13.90 4.71 -5.26
C HIS A 460 -15.00 4.73 -4.18
N PHE A 461 -15.92 5.68 -4.31
CA PHE A 461 -17.11 5.74 -3.46
C PHE A 461 -18.28 5.02 -4.13
N GLY A 462 -18.64 3.86 -3.59
CA GLY A 462 -19.79 3.05 -3.99
C GLY A 462 -21.09 3.45 -3.29
N ALA A 463 -21.02 4.33 -2.29
CA ALA A 463 -22.16 4.91 -1.57
C ALA A 463 -21.94 6.42 -1.31
N THR A 464 -23.00 7.14 -0.96
CA THR A 464 -22.91 8.49 -0.35
C THR A 464 -21.92 8.46 0.82
N GLN A 465 -21.14 9.52 0.97
CA GLN A 465 -20.11 9.63 2.00
C GLN A 465 -20.25 10.92 2.79
N HIS A 466 -20.12 10.81 4.11
CA HIS A 466 -19.94 11.94 5.04
C HIS A 466 -18.53 11.89 5.65
N LEU A 467 -17.70 12.87 5.32
CA LEU A 467 -16.26 12.90 5.62
C LEU A 467 -15.85 14.15 6.40
N ALA A 468 -14.92 14.00 7.34
CA ALA A 468 -14.29 15.15 7.98
C ALA A 468 -13.57 16.01 6.94
N SER A 469 -12.81 15.33 6.09
CA SER A 469 -12.01 15.94 5.02
C SER A 469 -11.81 14.96 3.87
N LEU A 470 -11.85 15.46 2.64
CA LEU A 470 -11.43 14.74 1.44
C LEU A 470 -10.22 15.43 0.82
N ARG A 471 -9.10 14.73 0.73
CA ARG A 471 -7.85 15.23 0.18
C ARG A 471 -7.42 14.36 -0.99
N VAL A 472 -7.36 14.91 -2.19
CA VAL A 472 -6.86 14.23 -3.39
C VAL A 472 -5.55 14.90 -3.78
N ASP A 473 -4.45 14.57 -3.10
CA ASP A 473 -3.14 15.17 -3.33
C ASP A 473 -2.52 14.67 -4.66
N SER A 474 -2.69 13.38 -4.96
CA SER A 474 -2.40 12.80 -6.28
C SER A 474 -3.26 11.54 -6.52
N GLY A 475 -3.30 11.02 -7.74
CA GLY A 475 -4.13 9.85 -8.07
C GLY A 475 -5.58 10.24 -8.41
N THR A 476 -6.54 9.33 -8.16
CA THR A 476 -7.94 9.52 -8.57
C THR A 476 -8.93 9.14 -7.47
N CYS A 477 -9.82 10.06 -7.12
CA CYS A 477 -11.03 9.78 -6.37
C CYS A 477 -12.22 9.78 -7.34
N ARG A 478 -13.11 8.78 -7.26
CA ARG A 478 -14.27 8.67 -8.17
C ARG A 478 -15.52 8.21 -7.43
N LEU A 479 -16.66 8.80 -7.77
CA LEU A 479 -17.97 8.30 -7.38
C LEU A 479 -18.49 7.31 -8.43
N ALA A 480 -19.11 6.22 -7.99
CA ALA A 480 -19.79 5.30 -8.89
C ALA A 480 -20.96 6.01 -9.58
N GLY A 481 -21.20 5.70 -10.86
CA GLY A 481 -22.26 6.34 -11.64
C GLY A 481 -23.63 5.71 -11.36
N ASP A 482 -24.56 6.47 -10.79
CA ASP A 482 -25.99 6.18 -10.75
C ASP A 482 -26.88 7.41 -10.43
N GLY A 483 -26.28 8.60 -10.31
CA GLY A 483 -27.00 9.85 -10.07
C GLY A 483 -27.68 9.97 -8.72
N SER A 484 -27.28 9.17 -7.73
CA SER A 484 -27.93 9.15 -6.41
C SER A 484 -26.97 9.35 -5.25
N ARG A 485 -25.68 9.59 -5.53
CA ARG A 485 -24.66 9.74 -4.50
C ARG A 485 -24.33 11.21 -4.27
N THR A 486 -23.95 11.49 -3.02
CA THR A 486 -23.33 12.76 -2.65
C THR A 486 -22.09 12.47 -1.82
N VAL A 487 -21.01 13.21 -2.07
CA VAL A 487 -19.91 13.29 -1.11
C VAL A 487 -20.03 14.60 -0.35
N VAL A 488 -20.23 14.50 0.97
CA VAL A 488 -20.26 15.62 1.90
C VAL A 488 -18.93 15.63 2.66
N ALA A 489 -18.21 16.74 2.60
CA ALA A 489 -16.94 16.90 3.31
C ALA A 489 -16.89 18.24 4.07
N GLY A 490 -16.34 18.24 5.28
CA GLY A 490 -16.06 19.48 6.02
C GLY A 490 -14.93 20.31 5.39
N GLU A 491 -13.96 19.63 4.80
CA GLU A 491 -12.87 20.23 4.04
C GLU A 491 -12.61 19.46 2.74
N LEU A 492 -12.18 20.18 1.70
CA LEU A 492 -11.80 19.59 0.41
C LEU A 492 -10.45 20.15 -0.04
N LEU A 493 -9.58 19.25 -0.53
CA LEU A 493 -8.36 19.62 -1.25
C LEU A 493 -8.22 18.77 -2.51
N VAL A 494 -7.93 19.43 -3.64
CA VAL A 494 -7.57 18.75 -4.90
C VAL A 494 -6.22 19.28 -5.41
N GLY A 495 -5.18 18.45 -5.30
CA GLY A 495 -3.78 18.77 -5.61
C GLY A 495 -3.48 18.77 -7.11
N LEU A 496 -3.67 19.91 -7.78
CA LEU A 496 -3.31 20.06 -9.20
C LEU A 496 -1.78 20.02 -9.40
N PRO A 497 -1.28 19.57 -10.58
CA PRO A 497 -2.01 19.21 -11.80
C PRO A 497 -2.27 17.70 -11.96
N ALA A 498 -2.02 16.88 -10.94
CA ALA A 498 -1.96 15.42 -11.05
C ALA A 498 -3.15 14.67 -10.42
N SER A 499 -4.03 15.37 -9.70
CA SER A 499 -5.20 14.79 -9.04
C SER A 499 -6.46 14.89 -9.90
N VAL A 500 -7.37 13.94 -9.68
CA VAL A 500 -8.71 13.91 -10.26
C VAL A 500 -9.71 13.54 -9.18
N LEU A 501 -10.73 14.39 -8.99
CA LEU A 501 -11.99 14.03 -8.35
C LEU A 501 -13.07 13.92 -9.44
N ASP A 502 -13.49 12.71 -9.76
CA ASP A 502 -14.49 12.42 -10.80
C ASP A 502 -15.84 12.15 -10.16
N LEU A 503 -16.76 13.12 -10.26
CA LEU A 503 -18.10 13.01 -9.69
C LEU A 503 -19.00 12.08 -10.52
N ALA A 504 -18.59 11.64 -11.72
CA ALA A 504 -19.48 10.96 -12.66
C ALA A 504 -20.77 11.78 -12.85
N ASP A 505 -21.93 11.25 -12.49
CA ASP A 505 -23.23 11.92 -12.53
C ASP A 505 -23.74 12.29 -11.12
N ASN A 506 -22.86 12.55 -10.15
CA ASN A 506 -23.21 12.74 -8.74
C ASN A 506 -22.84 14.12 -8.19
N ASN A 507 -23.11 14.33 -6.91
CA ASN A 507 -22.98 15.62 -6.22
C ASN A 507 -21.80 15.68 -5.24
N LEU A 508 -21.33 16.89 -4.98
CA LEU A 508 -20.33 17.23 -3.98
C LEU A 508 -20.85 18.41 -3.14
N VAL A 509 -20.81 18.25 -1.82
CA VAL A 509 -21.13 19.27 -0.82
C VAL A 509 -19.89 19.49 0.03
N VAL A 510 -19.41 20.74 0.10
CA VAL A 510 -18.38 21.14 1.05
C VAL A 510 -19.01 22.04 2.11
N ASP A 511 -19.23 21.48 3.30
CA ASP A 511 -19.85 22.19 4.42
C ASP A 511 -18.77 22.90 5.24
N TYR A 512 -18.61 24.20 5.00
CA TYR A 512 -17.60 25.02 5.64
C TYR A 512 -18.13 25.72 6.90
N THR A 513 -19.19 25.19 7.52
CA THR A 513 -19.85 25.80 8.67
C THR A 513 -18.85 26.26 9.75
N GLY A 514 -18.89 27.55 10.09
CA GLY A 514 -17.98 28.17 11.06
C GLY A 514 -16.60 28.57 10.51
N GLY A 515 -16.34 28.35 9.23
CA GLY A 515 -15.11 28.69 8.51
C GLY A 515 -15.29 29.80 7.46
N ALA A 516 -14.26 30.01 6.64
CA ALA A 516 -14.34 30.86 5.46
C ALA A 516 -14.76 30.04 4.24
N SER A 517 -15.58 30.61 3.35
CA SER A 517 -16.01 29.91 2.14
C SER A 517 -14.82 29.52 1.24
N PRO A 518 -14.67 28.23 0.87
CA PRO A 518 -13.65 27.76 -0.06
C PRO A 518 -14.09 27.90 -1.54
N PHE A 519 -15.20 28.60 -1.82
CA PHE A 519 -15.83 28.65 -3.15
C PHE A 519 -14.85 28.95 -4.30
N GLY A 520 -13.97 29.96 -4.13
CA GLY A 520 -13.01 30.32 -5.18
C GLY A 520 -11.99 29.23 -5.50
N GLU A 521 -11.58 28.43 -4.51
CA GLU A 521 -10.66 27.31 -4.72
C GLU A 521 -11.37 26.16 -5.45
N ILE A 522 -12.59 25.83 -5.03
CA ILE A 522 -13.38 24.76 -5.65
C ILE A 522 -13.74 25.12 -7.09
N VAL A 523 -14.13 26.37 -7.38
CA VAL A 523 -14.34 26.85 -8.75
C VAL A 523 -13.08 26.65 -9.60
N SER A 524 -11.89 26.92 -9.06
CA SER A 524 -10.63 26.72 -9.79
C SER A 524 -10.37 25.25 -10.12
N TRP A 525 -10.75 24.32 -9.22
CA TRP A 525 -10.63 22.88 -9.46
C TRP A 525 -11.66 22.38 -10.47
N VAL A 526 -12.90 22.88 -10.43
CA VAL A 526 -13.94 22.58 -11.43
C VAL A 526 -13.53 23.12 -12.81
N ALA A 527 -13.05 24.37 -12.89
CA ALA A 527 -12.57 24.97 -14.13
C ALA A 527 -11.40 24.18 -14.74
N SER A 528 -10.46 23.72 -13.89
CA SER A 528 -9.37 22.85 -14.31
C SER A 528 -9.87 21.52 -14.86
N GLY A 529 -10.91 20.93 -14.24
CA GLY A 529 -11.52 19.68 -14.69
C GLY A 529 -12.36 19.82 -15.96
N PHE A 530 -13.06 20.95 -16.11
CA PHE A 530 -13.85 21.31 -17.30
C PHE A 530 -12.99 21.32 -18.57
N ARG A 531 -11.82 21.98 -18.54
CA ARG A 531 -10.84 22.08 -19.64
C ARG A 531 -11.48 22.09 -21.05
N ASP A 532 -11.81 23.27 -21.58
CA ASP A 532 -12.20 23.41 -22.99
C ASP A 532 -11.02 23.09 -23.92
N GLY A 533 -11.01 21.88 -24.48
CA GLY A 533 -9.90 21.33 -25.25
C GLY A 533 -10.36 20.61 -26.52
N PRO A 534 -9.42 20.32 -27.45
CA PRO A 534 -9.74 19.65 -28.72
C PRO A 534 -10.28 18.22 -28.54
N THR A 535 -10.19 17.67 -27.33
CA THR A 535 -10.64 16.33 -26.94
C THR A 535 -12.05 16.30 -26.33
N GLY A 536 -12.67 17.46 -26.08
CA GLY A 536 -14.00 17.60 -25.46
C GLY A 536 -13.95 18.34 -24.11
N TYR A 537 -15.11 18.43 -23.46
CA TYR A 537 -15.23 18.97 -22.10
C TYR A 537 -15.02 17.87 -21.04
N TRP A 538 -14.67 18.27 -19.82
CA TRP A 538 -14.62 17.46 -18.60
C TRP A 538 -13.54 16.37 -18.56
N ASP A 539 -12.42 16.58 -19.26
CA ASP A 539 -11.31 15.63 -19.33
C ASP A 539 -10.03 16.11 -18.60
N GLY A 540 -10.10 17.26 -17.94
CA GLY A 540 -9.01 17.89 -17.19
C GLY A 540 -8.69 17.27 -15.82
N PRO A 541 -7.55 17.63 -15.22
CA PRO A 541 -7.28 17.38 -13.79
C PRO A 541 -8.10 18.32 -12.91
N GLY A 542 -8.37 17.97 -11.66
CA GLY A 542 -9.27 18.73 -10.78
C GLY A 542 -10.60 18.02 -10.56
N ILE A 543 -11.69 18.77 -10.42
CA ILE A 543 -13.04 18.24 -10.24
C ILE A 543 -13.71 18.13 -11.60
N ARG A 544 -14.11 16.93 -12.00
CA ARG A 544 -14.69 16.68 -13.33
C ARG A 544 -15.87 15.72 -13.28
N SER A 545 -16.58 15.62 -14.40
CA SER A 545 -17.62 14.61 -14.64
C SER A 545 -17.31 13.80 -15.89
N SER A 546 -16.97 12.53 -15.69
CA SER A 546 -16.83 11.58 -16.80
C SER A 546 -18.14 11.30 -17.54
N GLU A 547 -19.29 11.39 -16.87
CA GLU A 547 -20.61 11.24 -17.52
C GLU A 547 -20.93 12.47 -18.39
N ALA A 548 -20.53 13.68 -17.97
CA ALA A 548 -20.65 14.88 -18.81
C ALA A 548 -19.71 14.83 -20.01
N ALA A 549 -18.47 14.35 -19.83
CA ALA A 549 -17.52 14.12 -20.91
C ALA A 549 -18.07 13.12 -21.95
N GLY A 550 -18.78 12.09 -21.47
CA GLY A 550 -19.39 11.04 -22.29
C GLY A 550 -20.75 11.40 -22.89
N HIS A 551 -21.38 12.51 -22.47
CA HIS A 551 -22.73 12.85 -22.90
C HIS A 551 -22.78 13.14 -24.41
N ILE A 552 -23.55 12.35 -25.15
CA ILE A 552 -23.50 12.30 -26.62
C ILE A 552 -23.82 13.63 -27.33
N GLN A 553 -24.64 14.49 -26.70
CA GLN A 553 -24.98 15.83 -27.19
C GLN A 553 -24.23 16.96 -26.48
N SER A 554 -23.35 16.63 -25.51
CA SER A 554 -22.61 17.59 -24.68
C SER A 554 -23.51 18.64 -24.02
N LEU A 555 -24.63 18.21 -23.43
CA LEU A 555 -25.63 19.09 -22.82
C LEU A 555 -25.45 19.24 -21.31
N THR A 556 -24.65 18.40 -20.69
CA THR A 556 -24.49 18.31 -19.23
C THR A 556 -23.13 18.84 -18.78
N ALA A 557 -23.07 19.21 -17.51
CA ALA A 557 -21.97 19.91 -16.86
C ALA A 557 -21.91 19.56 -15.37
N LEU A 558 -20.85 20.01 -14.70
CA LEU A 558 -20.92 20.27 -13.26
C LEU A 558 -21.24 21.74 -13.08
N GLY A 559 -22.33 22.06 -12.39
CA GLY A 559 -22.66 23.41 -11.93
C GLY A 559 -22.19 23.61 -10.50
N ILE A 560 -21.82 24.83 -10.13
CA ILE A 560 -21.27 25.13 -8.80
C ILE A 560 -21.83 26.43 -8.22
N ILE A 561 -22.32 26.39 -6.98
CA ILE A 561 -22.82 27.56 -6.26
C ILE A 561 -22.29 27.59 -4.82
N ASP A 562 -22.18 28.79 -4.27
CA ASP A 562 -22.01 28.98 -2.82
C ASP A 562 -23.40 29.21 -2.21
N ASN A 563 -23.83 28.35 -1.29
CA ASN A 563 -25.17 28.42 -0.72
C ASN A 563 -25.39 29.63 0.20
N SER A 564 -24.31 30.36 0.52
CA SER A 564 -24.35 31.65 1.22
C SER A 564 -24.60 32.85 0.30
N ASP A 565 -24.75 32.63 -1.01
CA ASP A 565 -25.04 33.69 -1.98
C ASP A 565 -26.25 34.53 -1.51
N PRO A 566 -26.11 35.87 -1.48
CA PRO A 566 -27.16 36.75 -0.97
C PRO A 566 -28.44 36.75 -1.84
N ASN A 567 -28.37 36.24 -3.06
CA ASN A 567 -29.55 36.06 -3.90
C ASN A 567 -30.31 34.79 -3.52
N PHE A 568 -31.53 34.92 -3.00
CA PHE A 568 -32.38 33.79 -2.59
C PHE A 568 -32.77 32.83 -3.74
N LYS A 569 -32.57 33.24 -4.99
CA LYS A 569 -32.74 32.35 -6.16
C LYS A 569 -31.50 31.49 -6.43
N ILE A 570 -30.38 31.79 -5.79
CA ILE A 570 -29.09 31.10 -5.93
C ILE A 570 -28.78 30.36 -4.63
N GLY A 571 -28.64 31.11 -3.53
CA GLY A 571 -28.34 30.58 -2.20
C GLY A 571 -29.60 30.35 -1.36
N GLY A 572 -29.40 29.71 -0.21
CA GLY A 572 -30.47 29.36 0.72
C GLY A 572 -31.20 28.06 0.38
N LEU A 573 -30.60 27.19 -0.44
CA LEU A 573 -31.06 25.81 -0.60
C LEU A 573 -30.97 25.09 0.75
N THR A 574 -31.93 24.20 1.02
CA THR A 574 -31.94 23.37 2.23
C THR A 574 -31.72 21.89 1.94
N ASP A 575 -31.71 21.54 0.65
CA ASP A 575 -31.60 20.18 0.12
C ASP A 575 -30.93 20.25 -1.26
N LEU A 576 -30.05 19.30 -1.54
CA LEU A 576 -29.48 19.03 -2.86
C LEU A 576 -29.77 17.56 -3.20
N GLU A 577 -30.81 17.33 -4.00
CA GLU A 577 -31.23 16.01 -4.47
C GLU A 577 -31.40 14.94 -3.36
N GLY A 578 -31.93 15.36 -2.20
CA GLY A 578 -32.14 14.50 -1.04
C GLY A 578 -31.03 14.54 0.02
N GLU A 579 -29.92 15.25 -0.24
CA GLU A 579 -28.89 15.54 0.76
C GLU A 579 -29.20 16.88 1.46
N PRO A 580 -29.42 16.92 2.78
CA PRO A 580 -29.56 18.17 3.52
C PRO A 580 -28.30 19.04 3.44
N VAL A 581 -28.47 20.33 3.15
CA VAL A 581 -27.34 21.27 3.03
C VAL A 581 -27.49 22.46 3.98
N SER A 582 -26.35 22.96 4.47
CA SER A 582 -26.28 24.14 5.35
C SER A 582 -26.26 25.43 4.51
N ALA A 583 -26.53 26.58 5.13
CA ALA A 583 -26.35 27.87 4.44
C ALA A 583 -24.86 28.21 4.18
N GLU A 584 -23.94 27.48 4.83
CA GLU A 584 -22.50 27.66 4.76
C GLU A 584 -21.87 26.46 4.02
N SER A 585 -22.38 26.18 2.81
CA SER A 585 -21.92 25.06 1.98
C SER A 585 -21.66 25.46 0.53
N VAL A 586 -20.60 24.91 -0.09
CA VAL A 586 -20.41 24.97 -1.54
C VAL A 586 -21.00 23.72 -2.16
N LEU A 587 -21.85 23.89 -3.16
CA LEU A 587 -22.60 22.83 -3.82
C LEU A 587 -22.10 22.68 -5.24
N THR A 588 -21.68 21.48 -5.62
CA THR A 588 -21.33 21.11 -6.99
C THR A 588 -22.20 19.95 -7.42
N ALA A 589 -22.94 20.09 -8.51
CA ALA A 589 -23.92 19.11 -8.95
C ALA A 589 -23.78 18.80 -10.44
N TYR A 590 -24.05 17.55 -10.81
CA TYR A 590 -24.21 17.18 -12.21
C TYR A 590 -25.53 17.76 -12.73
N THR A 591 -25.46 18.67 -13.69
CA THR A 591 -26.63 19.38 -14.20
C THR A 591 -26.57 19.65 -15.71
N TRP A 592 -27.58 20.32 -16.27
CA TRP A 592 -27.56 20.88 -17.62
C TRP A 592 -26.68 22.12 -17.69
N TRP A 593 -26.09 22.37 -18.87
CA TRP A 593 -25.55 23.70 -19.16
C TRP A 593 -26.63 24.75 -18.94
N GLY A 594 -26.34 25.75 -18.12
CA GLY A 594 -27.24 26.85 -17.92
C GLY A 594 -28.26 26.71 -16.80
N ASP A 595 -28.33 25.57 -16.10
CA ASP A 595 -29.10 25.45 -14.84
C ASP A 595 -28.36 26.22 -13.74
N ALA A 596 -28.63 27.51 -13.63
CA ALA A 596 -27.86 28.46 -12.87
C ALA A 596 -28.18 28.42 -11.36
N ASN A 597 -29.35 27.87 -10.99
CA ASN A 597 -29.80 27.73 -9.60
C ASN A 597 -29.71 26.28 -9.07
N LEU A 598 -29.26 25.33 -9.89
CA LEU A 598 -29.15 23.90 -9.56
C LEU A 598 -30.49 23.25 -9.20
N ASP A 599 -31.59 23.68 -9.80
CA ASP A 599 -32.91 23.05 -9.59
C ASP A 599 -33.18 21.87 -10.55
N GLY A 600 -32.22 21.57 -11.42
CA GLY A 600 -32.25 20.49 -12.38
C GLY A 600 -32.96 20.84 -13.68
N VAL A 601 -33.46 22.07 -13.85
CA VAL A 601 -34.19 22.49 -15.05
C VAL A 601 -33.61 23.79 -15.57
N VAL A 602 -33.35 23.86 -16.88
CA VAL A 602 -33.07 25.14 -17.53
C VAL A 602 -34.40 25.82 -17.83
N ASP A 603 -34.67 26.98 -17.23
CA ASP A 603 -35.88 27.77 -17.46
C ASP A 603 -35.68 29.29 -17.48
N SER A 604 -36.78 30.04 -17.51
CA SER A 604 -36.73 31.51 -17.57
C SER A 604 -36.01 32.15 -16.38
N ASN A 605 -35.95 31.48 -15.22
CA ASN A 605 -35.23 31.98 -14.06
C ASN A 605 -33.71 31.96 -14.31
N ASP A 606 -33.19 30.98 -15.03
CA ASP A 606 -31.78 30.92 -15.38
C ASP A 606 -31.40 31.99 -16.40
N TYR A 607 -32.26 32.18 -17.41
CA TYR A 607 -32.11 33.28 -18.36
C TYR A 607 -32.16 34.65 -17.67
N ASP A 608 -33.06 34.85 -16.71
CA ASP A 608 -33.10 36.06 -15.90
C ASP A 608 -31.74 36.29 -15.18
N MET A 609 -31.06 35.24 -14.74
CA MET A 609 -29.78 35.35 -14.02
C MET A 609 -28.65 35.83 -14.93
N ILE A 610 -28.44 35.18 -16.08
CA ILE A 610 -27.44 35.59 -17.07
C ILE A 610 -27.74 36.95 -17.70
N ASP A 611 -29.00 37.25 -18.05
CA ASP A 611 -29.39 38.52 -18.67
C ASP A 611 -29.20 39.71 -17.73
N ASN A 612 -29.50 39.54 -16.43
CA ASN A 612 -29.26 40.58 -15.44
C ASN A 612 -27.75 40.84 -15.24
N ALA A 613 -26.93 39.79 -15.24
CA ALA A 613 -25.48 39.93 -15.15
C ALA A 613 -24.89 40.62 -16.39
N TRP A 614 -25.36 40.24 -17.59
CA TRP A 614 -25.00 40.88 -18.85
C TRP A 614 -25.35 42.38 -18.86
N LEU A 615 -26.54 42.73 -18.39
CA LEU A 615 -26.98 44.12 -18.31
C LEU A 615 -26.04 44.96 -17.43
N LEU A 616 -25.69 44.46 -16.24
CA LEU A 616 -24.74 45.12 -15.34
C LEU A 616 -23.36 45.27 -15.98
N TRP A 617 -22.87 44.22 -16.64
CA TRP A 617 -21.55 44.20 -17.24
C TRP A 617 -21.43 45.16 -18.42
N VAL A 618 -22.32 45.04 -19.41
CA VAL A 618 -22.19 45.75 -20.68
C VAL A 618 -22.74 47.17 -20.62
N GLN A 619 -23.81 47.42 -19.85
CA GLN A 619 -24.41 48.76 -19.79
C GLN A 619 -23.86 49.61 -18.64
N GLU A 620 -23.53 49.00 -17.49
CA GLU A 620 -23.06 49.73 -16.32
C GLU A 620 -21.56 49.61 -16.07
N GLY A 621 -20.85 48.71 -16.76
CA GLY A 621 -19.43 48.45 -16.53
C GLY A 621 -19.15 47.86 -15.15
N ARG A 622 -20.11 47.14 -14.58
CA ARG A 622 -20.08 46.55 -13.23
C ARG A 622 -20.25 45.05 -13.32
N VAL A 623 -19.60 44.31 -12.42
CA VAL A 623 -19.84 42.87 -12.26
C VAL A 623 -20.81 42.64 -11.10
N ALA A 624 -21.58 41.56 -11.14
CA ALA A 624 -22.41 41.13 -10.02
C ALA A 624 -21.57 41.00 -8.74
N GLU A 625 -22.22 41.19 -7.58
CA GLU A 625 -21.59 40.85 -6.29
C GLU A 625 -21.18 39.38 -6.30
N GLY A 626 -19.95 39.08 -5.86
CA GLY A 626 -19.35 37.75 -5.98
C GLY A 626 -18.63 37.47 -7.31
N GLY A 627 -18.66 38.37 -8.30
CA GLY A 627 -17.97 38.20 -9.57
C GLY A 627 -18.75 37.36 -10.60
N PHE A 628 -18.09 37.06 -11.73
CA PHE A 628 -18.60 36.06 -12.68
C PHE A 628 -18.45 34.66 -12.08
N ARG A 629 -19.51 33.87 -12.19
CA ARG A 629 -19.65 32.51 -11.66
C ARG A 629 -20.82 31.83 -12.36
N TRP A 630 -20.90 30.51 -12.24
CA TRP A 630 -21.98 29.68 -12.78
C TRP A 630 -23.38 30.28 -12.54
N ALA A 631 -23.68 30.64 -11.28
CA ALA A 631 -24.98 31.17 -10.89
C ALA A 631 -25.35 32.55 -11.48
N VAL A 632 -24.48 33.18 -12.26
CA VAL A 632 -24.80 34.42 -12.97
C VAL A 632 -24.42 34.36 -14.45
N GLY A 633 -24.21 33.14 -14.97
CA GLY A 633 -24.08 32.90 -16.41
C GLY A 633 -22.69 32.58 -16.93
N ASP A 634 -21.63 32.57 -16.11
CA ASP A 634 -20.31 32.08 -16.55
C ASP A 634 -20.31 30.55 -16.50
N PHE A 635 -20.80 29.94 -17.59
CA PHE A 635 -21.02 28.50 -17.66
C PHE A 635 -19.80 27.76 -18.17
N ASN A 636 -18.84 28.43 -18.81
CA ASN A 636 -17.60 27.81 -19.30
C ASN A 636 -16.38 28.05 -18.37
N TYR A 637 -16.57 28.73 -17.24
CA TYR A 637 -15.54 29.01 -16.23
C TYR A 637 -14.35 29.84 -16.73
N ASP A 638 -14.57 30.72 -17.71
CA ASP A 638 -13.50 31.56 -18.26
C ASP A 638 -13.38 32.95 -17.60
N ASN A 639 -14.20 33.20 -16.56
CA ASN A 639 -14.31 34.48 -15.82
C ASN A 639 -14.76 35.64 -16.70
N THR A 640 -15.46 35.36 -17.80
CA THR A 640 -16.12 36.36 -18.61
C THR A 640 -17.57 35.97 -18.83
N LEU A 641 -18.34 36.92 -19.36
CA LEU A 641 -19.71 36.65 -19.79
C LEU A 641 -19.81 37.10 -21.24
N ASP A 642 -19.98 36.15 -22.15
CA ASP A 642 -20.04 36.42 -23.59
C ASP A 642 -21.00 35.49 -24.35
N SER A 643 -20.91 35.48 -25.69
CA SER A 643 -21.80 34.67 -26.52
C SER A 643 -21.60 33.16 -26.32
N ASN A 644 -20.42 32.73 -25.87
CA ASN A 644 -20.14 31.31 -25.64
C ASN A 644 -20.98 30.77 -24.48
N ASP A 645 -21.24 31.57 -23.45
CA ASP A 645 -22.13 31.19 -22.35
C ASP A 645 -23.59 31.04 -22.81
N TYR A 646 -24.08 32.01 -23.60
CA TYR A 646 -25.41 31.94 -24.19
C TYR A 646 -25.56 30.72 -25.10
N ASP A 647 -24.54 30.38 -25.89
CA ASP A 647 -24.55 29.19 -26.74
C ASP A 647 -24.69 27.89 -25.92
N LEU A 648 -24.13 27.83 -24.70
CA LEU A 648 -24.24 26.67 -23.80
C LEU A 648 -25.67 26.51 -23.24
N ILE A 649 -26.23 27.56 -22.65
CA ILE A 649 -27.60 27.54 -22.10
C ILE A 649 -28.66 27.37 -23.18
N ASP A 650 -28.54 28.05 -24.33
CA ASP A 650 -29.50 27.95 -25.43
C ASP A 650 -29.54 26.54 -26.02
N ARG A 651 -28.38 25.88 -26.12
CA ARG A 651 -28.28 24.50 -26.60
C ARG A 651 -28.96 23.53 -25.65
N ALA A 652 -28.75 23.68 -24.34
CA ALA A 652 -29.41 22.85 -23.33
C ALA A 652 -30.91 23.09 -23.28
N TRP A 653 -31.37 24.35 -23.26
CA TRP A 653 -32.80 24.69 -23.31
C TRP A 653 -33.52 24.06 -24.51
N LEU A 654 -32.92 24.13 -25.69
CA LEU A 654 -33.55 23.62 -26.92
C LEU A 654 -33.65 22.08 -26.97
N LEU A 655 -32.72 21.38 -26.32
CA LEU A 655 -32.52 19.94 -26.51
C LEU A 655 -32.72 19.09 -25.25
N SER A 656 -32.80 19.68 -24.06
CA SER A 656 -33.07 18.99 -22.80
C SER A 656 -34.54 18.55 -22.68
N ALA A 657 -34.80 17.54 -21.87
CA ALA A 657 -36.13 17.00 -21.61
C ALA A 657 -36.32 16.69 -20.11
N GLY A 658 -36.56 17.72 -19.30
CA GLY A 658 -36.63 17.58 -17.84
C GLY A 658 -35.25 17.48 -17.20
N ALA A 659 -35.17 17.08 -15.92
CA ALA A 659 -33.88 16.99 -15.23
C ALA A 659 -32.96 15.89 -15.79
N PRO A 660 -31.63 16.02 -15.70
CA PRO A 660 -30.69 15.01 -16.22
C PRO A 660 -30.93 13.62 -15.61
N HIS A 661 -31.38 13.58 -14.35
CA HIS A 661 -31.74 12.36 -13.61
C HIS A 661 -33.20 11.91 -13.78
N GLY A 662 -33.98 12.47 -14.72
CA GLY A 662 -35.35 12.04 -15.01
C GLY A 662 -36.43 12.60 -14.07
N GLY A 663 -36.14 13.73 -13.40
CA GLY A 663 -37.13 14.51 -12.65
C GLY A 663 -38.28 14.99 -13.54
N GLY A 664 -39.50 14.93 -12.99
CA GLY A 664 -40.76 15.09 -13.72
C GLY A 664 -40.83 16.33 -14.61
N ALA A 665 -41.55 16.19 -15.73
CA ALA A 665 -41.79 17.27 -16.69
C ALA A 665 -42.26 18.56 -16.01
N PRO A 666 -41.85 19.73 -16.50
CA PRO A 666 -42.20 21.02 -15.92
C PRO A 666 -43.71 21.11 -15.73
N THR A 667 -44.16 21.45 -14.52
CA THR A 667 -45.53 21.94 -14.35
C THR A 667 -45.53 23.36 -14.89
N PRO A 668 -46.19 23.65 -16.03
CA PRO A 668 -46.24 25.00 -16.53
C PRO A 668 -46.82 25.91 -15.44
N THR A 669 -46.09 26.96 -15.11
CA THR A 669 -46.61 28.07 -14.31
C THR A 669 -47.89 28.57 -14.99
N PRO A 670 -49.04 28.63 -14.30
CA PRO A 670 -50.23 29.21 -14.89
C PRO A 670 -49.93 30.66 -15.25
N GLU A 671 -49.88 30.97 -16.55
CA GLU A 671 -49.81 32.35 -16.99
C GLU A 671 -50.91 33.17 -16.30
N PRO A 672 -50.63 34.40 -15.83
CA PRO A 672 -51.64 35.21 -15.18
C PRO A 672 -52.78 35.47 -16.17
N ALA A 673 -53.97 34.94 -15.87
CA ALA A 673 -55.18 35.03 -16.67
C ALA A 673 -55.71 36.49 -16.90
N THR A 674 -54.94 37.50 -16.52
CA THR A 674 -55.26 38.93 -16.64
C THR A 674 -55.26 39.44 -18.09
N LEU A 675 -54.55 38.80 -19.03
CA LEU A 675 -54.57 39.21 -20.45
C LEU A 675 -55.83 38.77 -21.22
N LEU A 676 -56.48 37.68 -20.80
CA LEU A 676 -57.77 37.23 -21.38
C LEU A 676 -58.97 38.05 -20.89
N LEU A 677 -58.88 38.66 -19.69
CA LEU A 677 -59.94 39.52 -19.13
C LEU A 677 -59.98 40.93 -19.76
N LEU A 678 -58.85 41.45 -20.25
CA LEU A 678 -58.79 42.75 -20.96
C LEU A 678 -59.28 42.65 -22.41
N ALA A 679 -59.08 41.50 -23.08
CA ALA A 679 -59.61 41.25 -24.42
C ALA A 679 -61.15 41.07 -24.44
N ALA A 680 -61.74 40.50 -23.38
CA ALA A 680 -63.19 40.34 -23.24
C ALA A 680 -63.92 41.66 -22.91
N ALA A 681 -63.28 42.58 -22.17
CA ALA A 681 -63.86 43.90 -21.86
C ALA A 681 -63.85 44.86 -23.07
N GLY A 682 -62.86 44.77 -23.96
CA GLY A 682 -62.76 45.59 -25.17
C GLY A 682 -63.83 45.31 -26.22
N MET A 683 -64.33 44.07 -26.31
CA MET A 683 -65.36 43.68 -27.28
C MET A 683 -66.79 44.06 -26.87
N LEU A 684 -67.04 44.45 -25.60
CA LEU A 684 -68.36 44.90 -25.13
C LEU A 684 -68.61 46.40 -25.32
N VAL A 685 -67.58 47.20 -25.60
CA VAL A 685 -67.70 48.67 -25.75
C VAL A 685 -67.84 49.11 -27.22
N LEU A 686 -67.47 48.27 -28.20
CA LEU A 686 -67.53 48.62 -29.64
C LEU A 686 -68.83 48.19 -30.36
N GLY A 687 -69.82 47.64 -29.66
CA GLY A 687 -71.04 47.08 -30.25
C GLY A 687 -72.27 48.00 -30.34
N ARG A 688 -72.24 49.25 -29.85
CA ARG A 688 -73.44 50.12 -29.85
C ARG A 688 -73.43 51.12 -31.01
N ARG A 689 -74.04 50.74 -32.15
CA ARG A 689 -74.54 51.71 -33.14
C ARG A 689 -75.90 52.29 -32.70
N PRO A 690 -76.17 53.58 -32.97
CA PRO A 690 -77.43 54.24 -32.61
C PRO A 690 -78.54 53.87 -33.62
N ARG A 691 -79.76 53.63 -33.13
CA ARG A 691 -80.96 53.57 -33.98
C ARG A 691 -81.68 54.92 -33.98
N VAL A 692 -81.90 55.42 -35.20
CA VAL A 692 -82.82 56.49 -35.56
C VAL A 692 -84.25 55.94 -35.50
N THR A 693 -85.10 56.55 -34.67
CA THR A 693 -86.44 57.10 -34.96
C THR A 693 -86.89 57.87 -33.74
#